data_AF-A0A3A2ZQT3-F1
#
_entry.id   AF-A0A3A2ZQT3-F1
#
_cell.length_a   1.000
_cell.length_b   1.000
_cell.length_c   1.000
_cell.angle_alpha   90.00
_cell.angle_beta   90.00
_cell.angle_gamma   90.00
#
_symmetry.space_group_name_H-M   'P 1'
#
loop_
_entity.id
_entity.type
_entity.pdbx_description
1 polymer ?
#
loop_
_entity_poly.entity_id
_entity_poly.type
_entity_poly.pdbx_seq_one_letter_code
_entity_poly.pdbx_strand_id
1 'polypeptide(L)'
;DSVVLFGGKNGVVSRLDGDNGALKWEFKDDSGDVPFQVSSSPTEIYYISLQSALLKGHRIKVTALDPVSGRQSHHYTLNSEGDLSAPESVLFAGANTAAPLIAWADKSMKTLKVNIIGSKQLSTLNIENTSGEEIRSIKVHASNKLNSLPHFLVHYDTDSSSWAEVYHVDLKSGSVSKAYQLPRVQERSVFATSNKDANVYFTRITESEISAVSSASHGILGRWPLKAPLTERALHAVSEVVPRGDAVAVRAAAALESGDWQLIRNGQVEWTRYEALAGAMAASWAEADDQEELAHQLEFEGHESLYGAYVHRVKRHINDLQHLPDWLRALPKRIATSFLADEISNLDSFGVSKPVIVATANGRVFALDSGNQGSVSWSVKAADSWNVKTIVTQPGSATVYVADGSSVTLNVTSGDIMRRTPSTTPVRSVAIINDAPPVTLGIKEDGTPAEQMEGPGFLVTLSGDGRVLGWGAKNNKMPVWEFIPPRGERVLSATSRPSHDPVASIGKVLGNRSVLYKYLTPNLALVTAVGERTASFYLLDGVSGKVLHSSTQQGVHTSQPIASAMSENWFAYSFWGDVNDPSDAKGYQLVISELYESPIPNDRGPLESASNYSSIHGQGIPEPHVISQSFVIPEPISHMAVTQTRQGITSRQLLCTLPASNAIIGIPRHVLDPRRPVGRDATASEAEEGLFKYHPTFDFDGRWYLTHAREVTGIKTVLSSPTLLESTSLVFAFGGDIFATRATPSQAFDILGKSFSKMQLLLTVVALFAGVVVLRPIVQKKQMKMRWGP
;
A
#
# COMPACT_ATOMS: atom_id res chain seq x y z
N ASP A 1 -0.14 -38.88 -9.47
CA ASP A 1 -0.40 -39.12 -8.03
C ASP A 1 0.49 -38.24 -7.18
N SER A 2 -0.05 -37.78 -6.07
CA SER A 2 0.64 -36.95 -5.08
C SER A 2 0.74 -37.69 -3.76
N VAL A 3 1.90 -37.64 -3.11
CA VAL A 3 2.07 -38.18 -1.75
C VAL A 3 2.12 -37.00 -0.78
N VAL A 4 1.25 -37.02 0.22
CA VAL A 4 1.04 -35.90 1.16
C VAL A 4 1.25 -36.40 2.58
N LEU A 5 1.95 -35.60 3.39
CA LEU A 5 2.11 -35.79 4.83
C LEU A 5 1.21 -34.79 5.56
N PHE A 6 0.33 -35.28 6.43
CA PHE A 6 -0.46 -34.45 7.33
C PHE A 6 0.19 -34.46 8.72
N GLY A 7 0.58 -33.27 9.20
CA GLY A 7 1.16 -33.07 10.53
C GLY A 7 0.08 -32.71 11.55
N GLY A 8 -0.19 -33.61 12.50
CA GLY A 8 -1.06 -33.42 13.66
C GLY A 8 -0.46 -34.07 14.90
N LYS A 9 -1.29 -34.57 15.84
CA LYS A 9 -0.80 -35.41 16.96
C LYS A 9 -0.16 -36.73 16.49
N ASN A 10 -0.64 -37.29 15.38
CA ASN A 10 -0.13 -38.49 14.73
C ASN A 10 0.25 -38.12 13.29
N GLY A 11 1.30 -38.75 12.75
CA GLY A 11 1.70 -38.58 11.35
C GLY A 11 0.82 -39.40 10.42
N VAL A 12 0.29 -38.79 9.36
CA VAL A 12 -0.52 -39.51 8.36
C VAL A 12 0.05 -39.27 6.96
N VAL A 13 0.43 -40.35 6.27
CA VAL A 13 0.91 -40.31 4.88
C VAL A 13 -0.17 -40.83 3.96
N SER A 14 -0.61 -40.01 3.01
CA SER A 14 -1.64 -40.35 2.03
C SER A 14 -1.10 -40.30 0.62
N ARG A 15 -1.47 -41.29 -0.21
CA ARG A 15 -1.31 -41.21 -1.67
C ARG A 15 -2.64 -40.84 -2.29
N LEU A 16 -2.65 -39.71 -2.98
CA LEU A 16 -3.80 -39.17 -3.70
C LEU A 16 -3.62 -39.41 -5.20
N ASP A 17 -4.71 -39.75 -5.88
CA ASP A 17 -4.76 -39.82 -7.34
C ASP A 17 -4.42 -38.46 -7.95
N GLY A 18 -3.59 -38.48 -9.01
CA GLY A 18 -3.12 -37.25 -9.64
C GLY A 18 -4.20 -36.48 -10.41
N ASP A 19 -5.23 -37.18 -10.89
CA ASP A 19 -6.22 -36.61 -11.81
C ASP A 19 -7.46 -36.11 -11.06
N ASN A 20 -7.91 -36.85 -10.04
CA ASN A 20 -9.13 -36.52 -9.29
C ASN A 20 -8.93 -36.26 -7.79
N GLY A 21 -7.70 -36.42 -7.27
CA GLY A 21 -7.40 -36.20 -5.85
C GLY A 21 -7.98 -37.27 -4.90
N ALA A 22 -8.56 -38.36 -5.41
CA ALA A 22 -9.12 -39.42 -4.59
C ALA A 22 -8.03 -40.15 -3.78
N LEU A 23 -8.36 -40.53 -2.56
CA LEU A 23 -7.47 -41.30 -1.70
C LEU A 23 -7.26 -42.71 -2.27
N LYS A 24 -6.01 -43.08 -2.56
CA LYS A 24 -5.64 -44.45 -2.96
C LYS A 24 -5.35 -45.32 -1.74
N TRP A 25 -4.55 -44.81 -0.81
CA TRP A 25 -4.26 -45.45 0.47
C TRP A 25 -3.75 -44.42 1.48
N GLU A 26 -3.78 -44.82 2.75
CA GLU A 26 -3.32 -44.02 3.87
C GLU A 26 -2.51 -44.90 4.85
N PHE A 27 -1.39 -44.36 5.33
CA PHE A 27 -0.57 -44.93 6.39
C PHE A 27 -0.64 -44.00 7.61
N LYS A 28 -0.95 -44.56 8.79
CA LYS A 28 -1.04 -43.83 10.05
C LYS A 28 0.08 -44.26 10.99
N ASP A 29 0.81 -43.29 11.52
CA ASP A 29 1.84 -43.50 12.52
C ASP A 29 1.31 -43.18 13.92
N ASP A 30 1.04 -44.23 14.70
CA ASP A 30 0.53 -44.15 16.07
C ASP A 30 1.64 -44.22 17.13
N SER A 31 2.91 -44.13 16.74
CA SER A 31 4.05 -44.22 17.67
C SER A 31 4.21 -43.00 18.60
N GLY A 32 3.59 -41.87 18.25
CA GLY A 32 3.82 -40.58 18.89
C GLY A 32 5.12 -39.89 18.45
N ASP A 33 5.81 -40.42 17.43
CA ASP A 33 6.96 -39.75 16.81
C ASP A 33 6.48 -38.48 16.07
N VAL A 34 7.31 -37.44 16.04
CA VAL A 34 6.96 -36.19 15.36
C VAL A 34 7.11 -36.39 13.85
N PRO A 35 6.05 -36.25 13.03
CA PRO A 35 6.16 -36.35 11.58
C PRO A 35 7.03 -35.21 11.05
N PHE A 36 8.04 -35.53 10.23
CA PHE A 36 8.99 -34.56 9.75
C PHE A 36 8.87 -34.32 8.24
N GLN A 37 9.05 -35.37 7.44
CA GLN A 37 9.04 -35.24 5.97
C GLN A 37 8.73 -36.57 5.27
N VAL A 38 8.28 -36.49 4.01
CA VAL A 38 8.19 -37.64 3.11
C VAL A 38 9.14 -37.46 1.93
N SER A 39 9.79 -38.56 1.53
CA SER A 39 10.60 -38.67 0.34
C SER A 39 10.19 -39.90 -0.46
N SER A 40 10.58 -39.99 -1.73
CA SER A 40 10.26 -41.14 -2.58
C SER A 40 11.46 -41.53 -3.43
N SER A 41 11.58 -42.83 -3.66
CA SER A 41 12.45 -43.43 -4.67
C SER A 41 11.59 -44.09 -5.76
N PRO A 42 12.20 -44.62 -6.84
CA PRO A 42 11.45 -45.41 -7.82
C PRO A 42 10.75 -46.65 -7.23
N THR A 43 11.17 -47.14 -6.05
CA THR A 43 10.72 -48.42 -5.49
C THR A 43 9.96 -48.28 -4.17
N GLU A 44 10.21 -47.23 -3.37
CA GLU A 44 9.64 -47.08 -2.04
C GLU A 44 9.30 -45.62 -1.72
N ILE A 45 8.35 -45.42 -0.80
CA ILE A 45 8.05 -44.13 -0.19
C ILE A 45 8.63 -44.14 1.23
N TYR A 46 9.41 -43.13 1.57
CA TYR A 46 10.05 -43.01 2.87
C TYR A 46 9.36 -41.94 3.71
N TYR A 47 8.77 -42.37 4.82
CA TYR A 47 8.25 -41.51 5.86
C TYR A 47 9.32 -41.29 6.94
N ILE A 48 9.68 -40.03 7.15
CA ILE A 48 10.71 -39.61 8.09
C ILE A 48 10.02 -38.99 9.30
N SER A 49 10.29 -39.53 10.48
CA SER A 49 9.81 -39.02 11.76
C SER A 49 10.95 -38.85 12.76
N LEU A 50 10.73 -37.99 13.74
CA LEU A 50 11.69 -37.68 14.80
C LEU A 50 11.21 -38.31 16.11
N GLN A 51 11.97 -39.29 16.59
CA GLN A 51 11.74 -40.00 17.84
C GLN A 51 12.46 -39.28 18.98
N SER A 52 11.75 -38.87 20.03
CA SER A 52 12.36 -38.25 21.21
C SER A 52 13.25 -39.25 21.97
N ALA A 53 14.48 -38.85 22.28
CA ALA A 53 15.42 -39.62 23.07
C ALA A 53 15.48 -39.15 24.54
N LEU A 54 15.91 -40.04 25.43
CA LEU A 54 15.99 -39.80 26.89
C LEU A 54 16.85 -38.59 27.31
N LEU A 55 17.79 -38.15 26.46
CA LEU A 55 18.79 -37.10 26.75
C LEU A 55 18.47 -35.72 26.15
N LYS A 56 17.19 -35.38 25.93
CA LYS A 56 16.75 -34.11 25.29
C LYS A 56 17.27 -33.91 23.85
N GLY A 57 17.27 -34.98 23.05
CA GLY A 57 17.62 -34.95 21.62
C GLY A 57 16.68 -35.83 20.79
N HIS A 58 16.82 -35.79 19.47
CA HIS A 58 15.96 -36.53 18.55
C HIS A 58 16.75 -37.59 17.75
N ARG A 59 16.17 -38.78 17.62
CA ARG A 59 16.63 -39.83 16.70
C ARG A 59 15.79 -39.78 15.42
N ILE A 60 16.43 -39.76 14.26
CA ILE A 60 15.72 -39.82 12.98
C ILE A 60 15.28 -41.27 12.75
N LYS A 61 13.98 -41.50 12.60
CA LYS A 61 13.39 -42.77 12.20
C LYS A 61 12.90 -42.66 10.77
N VAL A 62 13.30 -43.61 9.94
CA VAL A 62 12.89 -43.72 8.54
C VAL A 62 12.06 -44.99 8.40
N THR A 63 10.83 -44.83 7.92
CA THR A 63 9.88 -45.92 7.67
C THR A 63 9.64 -46.01 6.18
N ALA A 64 9.96 -47.16 5.58
CA ALA A 64 9.72 -47.44 4.18
C ALA A 64 8.31 -48.00 3.99
N LEU A 65 7.57 -47.45 3.04
CA LEU A 65 6.21 -47.78 2.68
C LEU A 65 6.16 -48.28 1.23
N ASP A 66 5.40 -49.34 1.01
CA ASP A 66 5.11 -49.85 -0.33
C ASP A 66 4.29 -48.82 -1.13
N PRO A 67 4.73 -48.37 -2.31
CA PRO A 67 4.04 -47.31 -3.06
C PRO A 67 2.61 -47.67 -3.46
N VAL A 68 2.30 -48.96 -3.64
CA VAL A 68 1.01 -49.44 -4.14
C VAL A 68 -0.01 -49.60 -3.02
N SER A 69 0.39 -50.22 -1.91
CA SER A 69 -0.49 -50.61 -0.81
C SER A 69 -0.41 -49.69 0.41
N GLY A 70 0.63 -48.85 0.52
CA GLY A 70 0.88 -48.00 1.69
C GLY A 70 1.32 -48.76 2.94
N ARG A 71 1.54 -50.09 2.84
CA ARG A 71 1.99 -50.90 3.98
C ARG A 71 3.46 -50.68 4.25
N GLN A 72 3.81 -50.64 5.53
CA GLN A 72 5.20 -50.56 5.97
C GLN A 72 5.97 -51.82 5.55
N SER A 73 7.06 -51.64 4.79
CA SER A 73 7.96 -52.72 4.40
C SER A 73 9.01 -52.96 5.48
N HIS A 74 9.71 -51.90 5.88
CA HIS A 74 10.74 -51.94 6.92
C HIS A 74 10.94 -50.55 7.54
N HIS A 75 11.69 -50.48 8.64
CA HIS A 75 12.07 -49.21 9.26
C HIS A 75 13.48 -49.30 9.85
N TYR A 76 14.12 -48.15 10.01
CA TYR A 76 15.39 -48.03 10.72
C TYR A 76 15.51 -46.69 11.43
N THR A 77 16.42 -46.62 12.40
CA THR A 77 16.68 -45.42 13.18
C THR A 77 18.15 -45.05 13.05
N LEU A 78 18.42 -43.77 12.82
CA LEU A 78 19.76 -43.20 12.75
C LEU A 78 20.18 -42.66 14.11
N ASN A 79 21.46 -42.80 14.43
CA ASN A 79 22.01 -42.29 15.68
C ASN A 79 22.32 -40.78 15.56
N SER A 80 21.34 -39.94 15.89
CA SER A 80 21.41 -38.47 15.76
C SER A 80 21.12 -37.72 17.07
N GLU A 81 20.93 -38.45 18.19
CA GLU A 81 20.47 -37.87 19.46
C GLU A 81 21.43 -36.84 20.06
N GLY A 82 22.73 -36.98 19.78
CA GLY A 82 23.76 -36.04 20.24
C GLY A 82 23.77 -34.73 19.46
N ASP A 83 23.28 -34.72 18.23
CA ASP A 83 23.38 -33.59 17.30
C ASP A 83 22.06 -32.82 17.19
N LEU A 84 20.92 -33.52 17.15
CA LEU A 84 19.61 -32.92 16.90
C LEU A 84 18.91 -32.53 18.20
N SER A 85 19.00 -31.26 18.58
CA SER A 85 18.22 -30.71 19.69
C SER A 85 16.76 -30.46 19.34
N ALA A 86 16.48 -30.12 18.07
CA ALA A 86 15.13 -29.80 17.61
C ALA A 86 14.95 -30.19 16.12
N PRO A 87 13.71 -30.28 15.60
CA PRO A 87 13.45 -30.63 14.20
C PRO A 87 14.19 -29.75 13.19
N GLU A 88 14.37 -28.46 13.50
CA GLU A 88 15.06 -27.48 12.65
C GLU A 88 16.57 -27.75 12.52
N SER A 89 17.14 -28.64 13.36
CA SER A 89 18.54 -29.06 13.27
C SER A 89 18.81 -29.98 12.07
N VAL A 90 17.77 -30.55 11.45
CA VAL A 90 17.89 -31.27 10.18
C VAL A 90 17.96 -30.25 9.05
N LEU A 91 19.15 -30.13 8.45
CA LEU A 91 19.43 -29.11 7.43
C LEU A 91 18.75 -29.40 6.09
N PHE A 92 18.55 -30.68 5.79
CA PHE A 92 17.89 -31.11 4.58
C PHE A 92 17.37 -32.53 4.75
N ALA A 93 16.16 -32.77 4.31
CA ALA A 93 15.68 -34.10 3.97
C ALA A 93 14.96 -33.99 2.63
N GLY A 94 15.05 -35.01 1.80
CA GLY A 94 14.36 -35.05 0.51
C GLY A 94 15.32 -35.22 -0.66
N ALA A 95 14.96 -34.60 -1.80
CA ALA A 95 15.43 -34.92 -3.15
C ALA A 95 14.77 -36.19 -3.72
N ASN A 96 13.92 -36.01 -4.73
CA ASN A 96 13.39 -37.13 -5.53
C ASN A 96 14.42 -37.53 -6.60
N THR A 97 15.68 -37.77 -6.23
CA THR A 97 16.68 -38.32 -7.15
C THR A 97 16.79 -39.83 -6.98
N ALA A 98 17.64 -40.49 -7.76
CA ALA A 98 18.00 -41.90 -7.52
C ALA A 98 18.59 -42.17 -6.11
N ALA A 99 19.02 -41.13 -5.38
CA ALA A 99 19.55 -41.21 -4.02
C ALA A 99 18.93 -40.13 -3.11
N PRO A 100 17.71 -40.36 -2.59
CA PRO A 100 17.13 -39.46 -1.60
C PRO A 100 18.04 -39.40 -0.36
N LEU A 101 18.19 -38.22 0.26
CA LEU A 101 19.14 -38.03 1.36
C LEU A 101 18.60 -37.19 2.51
N ILE A 102 19.20 -37.40 3.69
CA ILE A 102 19.01 -36.59 4.89
C ILE A 102 20.38 -36.09 5.34
N ALA A 103 20.47 -34.80 5.66
CA ALA A 103 21.69 -34.17 6.12
C ALA A 103 21.45 -33.31 7.37
N TRP A 104 22.36 -33.40 8.33
CA TRP A 104 22.38 -32.56 9.53
C TRP A 104 23.82 -32.31 9.96
N ALA A 105 24.08 -31.19 10.63
CA ALA A 105 25.38 -30.89 11.19
C ALA A 105 25.47 -31.32 12.66
N ASP A 106 26.69 -31.54 13.15
CA ASP A 106 26.91 -31.64 14.59
C ASP A 106 26.72 -30.28 15.29
N LYS A 107 26.58 -30.28 16.61
CA LYS A 107 26.36 -29.06 17.40
C LYS A 107 27.45 -28.01 17.24
N SER A 108 28.69 -28.41 16.92
CA SER A 108 29.80 -27.48 16.72
C SER A 108 29.95 -27.01 15.27
N MET A 109 29.07 -27.45 14.35
CA MET A 109 29.12 -27.16 12.91
C MET A 109 30.48 -27.45 12.27
N LYS A 110 31.17 -28.50 12.73
CA LYS A 110 32.48 -28.92 12.21
C LYS A 110 32.37 -30.13 11.28
N THR A 111 31.28 -30.88 11.38
CA THR A 111 31.03 -32.08 10.59
C THR A 111 29.59 -32.10 10.11
N LEU A 112 29.42 -32.45 8.84
CA LEU A 112 28.12 -32.69 8.23
C LEU A 112 27.89 -34.21 8.13
N LYS A 113 26.79 -34.68 8.70
CA LYS A 113 26.36 -36.08 8.62
C LYS A 113 25.33 -36.20 7.51
N VAL A 114 25.57 -37.14 6.59
CA VAL A 114 24.70 -37.39 5.43
C VAL A 114 24.33 -38.88 5.41
N ASN A 115 23.04 -39.16 5.37
CA ASN A 115 22.48 -40.50 5.19
C ASN A 115 21.73 -40.56 3.85
N ILE A 116 21.99 -41.59 3.07
CA ILE A 116 21.17 -41.92 1.90
C ILE A 116 19.97 -42.73 2.39
N ILE A 117 18.77 -42.21 2.13
CA ILE A 117 17.51 -42.78 2.57
C ILE A 117 17.32 -44.14 1.89
N GLY A 118 16.99 -45.16 2.69
CA GLY A 118 16.98 -46.58 2.30
C GLY A 118 18.19 -47.36 2.81
N SER A 119 19.19 -46.68 3.40
CA SER A 119 20.37 -47.31 4.01
C SER A 119 20.57 -46.88 5.46
N LYS A 120 21.16 -47.77 6.27
CA LYS A 120 21.65 -47.44 7.62
C LYS A 120 23.03 -46.78 7.62
N GLN A 121 23.67 -46.69 6.45
CA GLN A 121 25.02 -46.14 6.31
C GLN A 121 25.02 -44.63 6.51
N LEU A 122 25.89 -44.16 7.39
CA LEU A 122 26.08 -42.75 7.69
C LEU A 122 27.45 -42.29 7.19
N SER A 123 27.45 -41.26 6.35
CA SER A 123 28.69 -40.60 5.90
C SER A 123 28.93 -39.35 6.73
N THR A 124 30.12 -39.21 7.30
CA THR A 124 30.54 -38.02 8.05
C THR A 124 31.54 -37.23 7.22
N LEU A 125 31.19 -35.99 6.90
CA LEU A 125 31.97 -35.09 6.06
C LEU A 125 32.56 -33.99 6.95
N ASN A 126 33.87 -33.79 6.91
CA ASN A 126 34.51 -32.72 7.66
C ASN A 126 34.30 -31.38 6.96
N ILE A 127 33.93 -30.36 7.72
CA ILE A 127 33.72 -29.00 7.21
C ILE A 127 35.04 -28.23 7.35
N GLU A 128 35.67 -27.94 6.23
CA GLU A 128 36.92 -27.17 6.20
C GLU A 128 36.62 -25.67 6.28
N ASN A 129 36.76 -25.11 7.49
CA ASN A 129 36.63 -23.67 7.69
C ASN A 129 37.99 -22.99 7.95
N THR A 130 38.56 -22.38 6.92
CA THR A 130 39.85 -21.70 7.00
C THR A 130 39.76 -20.19 7.32
N SER A 131 38.57 -19.60 7.49
CA SER A 131 38.44 -18.15 7.73
C SER A 131 38.61 -17.75 9.20
N GLY A 132 38.41 -18.69 10.12
CA GLY A 132 38.37 -18.41 11.56
C GLY A 132 37.05 -17.77 12.03
N GLU A 133 36.14 -17.42 11.12
CA GLU A 133 34.79 -16.94 11.45
C GLU A 133 33.86 -18.10 11.77
N GLU A 134 32.84 -17.85 12.59
CA GLU A 134 31.78 -18.82 12.83
C GLU A 134 30.92 -19.03 11.57
N ILE A 135 30.56 -20.29 11.30
CA ILE A 135 29.61 -20.63 10.23
C ILE A 135 28.22 -20.17 10.67
N ARG A 136 27.57 -19.34 9.87
CA ARG A 136 26.22 -18.82 10.15
C ARG A 136 25.13 -19.72 9.59
N SER A 137 25.37 -20.32 8.41
CA SER A 137 24.40 -21.25 7.82
C SER A 137 25.06 -22.32 6.97
N ILE A 138 24.42 -23.50 6.95
CA ILE A 138 24.75 -24.61 6.06
C ILE A 138 23.46 -24.95 5.30
N LYS A 139 23.51 -24.90 3.97
CA LYS A 139 22.36 -25.23 3.11
C LYS A 139 22.73 -26.36 2.16
N VAL A 140 21.86 -27.35 2.02
CA VAL A 140 22.05 -28.46 1.08
C VAL A 140 21.11 -28.28 -0.11
N HIS A 141 21.68 -28.47 -1.30
CA HIS A 141 21.06 -28.24 -2.59
C HIS A 141 21.12 -29.52 -3.41
N ALA A 142 19.98 -30.14 -3.68
CA ALA A 142 19.87 -31.37 -4.45
C ALA A 142 18.71 -31.28 -5.45
N SER A 143 18.79 -32.09 -6.52
CA SER A 143 17.73 -32.10 -7.54
C SER A 143 16.47 -32.81 -7.04
N ASN A 144 15.31 -32.43 -7.56
CA ASN A 144 14.03 -33.09 -7.25
C ASN A 144 13.53 -33.98 -8.40
N LYS A 145 14.41 -34.40 -9.32
CA LYS A 145 14.04 -35.21 -10.49
C LYS A 145 14.62 -36.62 -10.40
N LEU A 146 13.76 -37.62 -10.63
CA LEU A 146 14.08 -39.03 -10.42
C LEU A 146 15.32 -39.49 -11.17
N ASN A 147 15.49 -38.98 -12.39
CA ASN A 147 16.55 -39.38 -13.32
C ASN A 147 17.77 -38.44 -13.31
N SER A 148 17.89 -37.55 -12.32
CA SER A 148 19.04 -36.65 -12.22
C SER A 148 20.29 -37.38 -11.73
N LEU A 149 21.47 -36.89 -12.14
CA LEU A 149 22.73 -37.36 -11.57
C LEU A 149 22.73 -37.27 -10.04
N PRO A 150 23.31 -38.24 -9.33
CA PRO A 150 23.25 -38.34 -7.87
C PRO A 150 24.31 -37.43 -7.21
N HIS A 151 24.21 -36.13 -7.47
CA HIS A 151 25.05 -35.10 -6.89
C HIS A 151 24.22 -34.14 -6.05
N PHE A 152 24.84 -33.63 -4.98
CA PHE A 152 24.29 -32.55 -4.18
C PHE A 152 25.39 -31.56 -3.82
N LEU A 153 25.00 -30.32 -3.58
CA LEU A 153 25.88 -29.24 -3.19
C LEU A 153 25.61 -28.88 -1.73
N VAL A 154 26.67 -28.70 -0.96
CA VAL A 154 26.62 -28.15 0.40
C VAL A 154 27.20 -26.74 0.34
N HIS A 155 26.39 -25.76 0.70
CA HIS A 155 26.74 -24.35 0.76
C HIS A 155 26.97 -23.93 2.20
N TYR A 156 28.08 -23.22 2.44
CA TYR A 156 28.48 -22.68 3.73
C TYR A 156 28.59 -21.16 3.64
N ASP A 157 28.02 -20.47 4.62
CA ASP A 157 27.98 -19.00 4.69
C ASP A 157 28.48 -18.52 6.05
N THR A 158 29.38 -17.53 6.06
CA THR A 158 29.83 -16.79 7.25
C THR A 158 29.35 -15.33 7.18
N ASP A 159 29.86 -14.46 8.04
CA ASP A 159 29.49 -13.05 7.98
C ASP A 159 30.10 -12.34 6.76
N SER A 160 31.32 -12.72 6.37
CA SER A 160 32.06 -12.06 5.27
C SER A 160 32.35 -12.96 4.06
N SER A 161 32.08 -14.27 4.12
CA SER A 161 32.49 -15.18 3.06
C SER A 161 31.52 -16.34 2.85
N SER A 162 31.52 -16.87 1.62
CA SER A 162 30.76 -18.07 1.29
C SER A 162 31.54 -19.00 0.38
N TRP A 163 31.31 -20.31 0.52
CA TRP A 163 31.85 -21.34 -0.36
C TRP A 163 30.92 -22.53 -0.44
N ALA A 164 31.17 -23.42 -1.39
CA ALA A 164 30.35 -24.61 -1.55
C ALA A 164 31.19 -25.81 -1.99
N GLU A 165 30.71 -26.99 -1.64
CA GLU A 165 31.31 -28.27 -1.99
C GLU A 165 30.26 -29.14 -2.67
N VAL A 166 30.66 -29.84 -3.73
CA VAL A 166 29.78 -30.74 -4.46
C VAL A 166 30.20 -32.17 -4.18
N TYR A 167 29.22 -32.98 -3.82
CA TYR A 167 29.38 -34.37 -3.43
C TYR A 167 28.69 -35.30 -4.43
N HIS A 168 29.30 -36.46 -4.65
CA HIS A 168 28.75 -37.55 -5.44
C HIS A 168 28.28 -38.68 -4.52
N VAL A 169 27.12 -39.25 -4.83
CA VAL A 169 26.62 -40.46 -4.18
C VAL A 169 26.79 -41.64 -5.12
N ASP A 170 27.59 -42.62 -4.71
CA ASP A 170 27.68 -43.89 -5.40
C ASP A 170 26.45 -44.75 -5.05
N LEU A 171 25.55 -44.89 -6.02
CA LEU A 171 24.29 -45.63 -5.88
C LEU A 171 24.49 -47.12 -5.52
N LYS A 172 25.66 -47.71 -5.83
CA LYS A 172 25.92 -49.13 -5.54
C LYS A 172 26.39 -49.35 -4.11
N SER A 173 27.31 -48.51 -3.65
CA SER A 173 27.91 -48.62 -2.31
C SER A 173 27.18 -47.80 -1.25
N GLY A 174 26.31 -46.86 -1.65
CA GLY A 174 25.67 -45.90 -0.74
C GLY A 174 26.64 -44.91 -0.11
N SER A 175 27.88 -44.84 -0.61
CA SER A 175 28.93 -43.97 -0.08
C SER A 175 28.89 -42.57 -0.72
N VAL A 176 29.29 -41.57 0.06
CA VAL A 176 29.37 -40.17 -0.37
C VAL A 176 30.83 -39.77 -0.49
N SER A 177 31.21 -39.18 -1.63
CA SER A 177 32.56 -38.68 -1.87
C SER A 177 32.54 -37.23 -2.39
N LYS A 178 33.56 -36.44 -2.04
CA LYS A 178 33.70 -35.06 -2.54
C LYS A 178 34.05 -35.11 -4.03
N ALA A 179 33.20 -34.55 -4.88
CA ALA A 179 33.42 -34.47 -6.33
C ALA A 179 34.35 -33.31 -6.67
N TYR A 180 34.02 -32.11 -6.19
CA TYR A 180 34.86 -30.92 -6.32
C TYR A 180 34.43 -29.84 -5.31
N GLN A 181 35.23 -28.78 -5.20
CA GLN A 181 34.96 -27.63 -4.35
C GLN A 181 34.90 -26.36 -5.19
N LEU A 182 33.92 -25.50 -4.90
CA LEU A 182 33.82 -24.18 -5.49
C LEU A 182 34.66 -23.18 -4.70
N PRO A 183 35.27 -22.19 -5.38
CA PRO A 183 36.13 -21.22 -4.73
C PRO A 183 35.35 -20.42 -3.68
N ARG A 184 36.02 -20.15 -2.55
CA ARG A 184 35.52 -19.22 -1.55
C ARG A 184 35.53 -17.80 -2.14
N VAL A 185 34.46 -17.06 -1.90
CA VAL A 185 34.36 -15.64 -2.25
C VAL A 185 34.18 -14.81 -0.98
N GLN A 186 34.68 -13.58 -0.99
CA GLN A 186 34.56 -12.62 0.13
C GLN A 186 33.22 -11.84 0.05
N GLU A 187 32.16 -12.58 -0.26
CA GLU A 187 30.79 -12.09 -0.32
C GLU A 187 29.88 -13.23 0.13
N ARG A 188 28.69 -12.89 0.62
CA ARG A 188 27.65 -13.89 0.85
C ARG A 188 27.09 -14.36 -0.49
N SER A 189 26.58 -15.59 -0.54
CA SER A 189 26.02 -16.13 -1.78
C SER A 189 24.77 -16.97 -1.56
N VAL A 190 23.98 -17.12 -2.61
CA VAL A 190 22.85 -18.05 -2.65
C VAL A 190 23.02 -19.00 -3.83
N PHE A 191 22.67 -20.26 -3.61
CA PHE A 191 22.64 -21.26 -4.65
C PHE A 191 21.22 -21.62 -5.06
N ALA A 192 21.03 -21.87 -6.34
CA ALA A 192 19.83 -22.46 -6.91
C ALA A 192 20.20 -23.73 -7.66
N THR A 193 19.37 -24.76 -7.53
CA THR A 193 19.52 -26.03 -8.25
C THR A 193 18.53 -26.09 -9.39
N SER A 194 19.03 -26.42 -10.57
CA SER A 194 18.19 -26.65 -11.75
C SER A 194 18.64 -27.93 -12.45
N ASN A 195 17.79 -28.46 -13.31
CA ASN A 195 18.10 -29.65 -14.08
C ASN A 195 17.65 -29.49 -15.53
N LYS A 196 18.40 -30.11 -16.44
CA LYS A 196 17.94 -30.37 -17.81
C LYS A 196 18.23 -31.83 -18.13
N ASP A 197 17.18 -32.58 -18.40
CA ASP A 197 17.24 -34.04 -18.49
C ASP A 197 17.87 -34.62 -17.20
N ALA A 198 18.93 -35.42 -17.32
CA ALA A 198 19.67 -35.96 -16.19
C ALA A 198 20.72 -35.01 -15.59
N ASN A 199 21.11 -33.95 -16.32
CA ASN A 199 22.17 -33.05 -15.89
C ASN A 199 21.66 -32.09 -14.81
N VAL A 200 22.44 -31.96 -13.74
CA VAL A 200 22.16 -31.04 -12.64
C VAL A 200 23.10 -29.85 -12.74
N TYR A 201 22.55 -28.65 -12.57
CA TYR A 201 23.31 -27.42 -12.58
C TYR A 201 23.11 -26.68 -11.25
N PHE A 202 24.19 -26.12 -10.74
CA PHE A 202 24.16 -25.23 -9.59
C PHE A 202 24.47 -23.81 -10.05
N THR A 203 23.54 -22.91 -9.81
CA THR A 203 23.70 -21.48 -10.07
C THR A 203 24.05 -20.78 -8.77
N ARG A 204 25.19 -20.10 -8.72
CA ARG A 204 25.58 -19.21 -7.61
C ARG A 204 25.23 -17.78 -7.96
N ILE A 205 24.62 -17.07 -7.03
CA ILE A 205 24.31 -15.65 -7.11
C ILE A 205 25.03 -14.98 -5.93
N THR A 206 25.91 -14.02 -6.23
CA THR A 206 26.56 -13.14 -5.24
C THR A 206 26.11 -11.70 -5.47
N GLU A 207 26.67 -10.75 -4.71
CA GLU A 207 26.37 -9.32 -4.88
C GLU A 207 27.00 -8.75 -6.16
N SER A 208 28.10 -9.36 -6.63
CA SER A 208 28.86 -8.92 -7.80
C SER A 208 28.70 -9.79 -9.06
N GLU A 209 28.37 -11.08 -8.95
CA GLU A 209 28.29 -11.97 -10.11
C GLU A 209 27.25 -13.08 -10.00
N ILE A 210 26.88 -13.63 -11.17
CA ILE A 210 26.18 -14.89 -11.30
C ILE A 210 27.09 -15.88 -12.00
N SER A 211 27.19 -17.10 -11.47
CA SER A 211 27.91 -18.19 -12.12
C SER A 211 27.10 -19.48 -12.12
N ALA A 212 27.35 -20.34 -13.10
CA ALA A 212 26.73 -21.65 -13.21
C ALA A 212 27.78 -22.74 -13.42
N VAL A 213 27.60 -23.84 -12.71
CA VAL A 213 28.45 -25.03 -12.79
C VAL A 213 27.62 -26.28 -13.01
N SER A 214 28.18 -27.27 -13.70
CA SER A 214 27.60 -28.61 -13.82
C SER A 214 27.91 -29.41 -12.57
N SER A 215 26.98 -30.22 -12.07
CA SER A 215 27.26 -31.13 -10.96
C SER A 215 28.34 -32.17 -11.27
N ALA A 216 28.63 -32.41 -12.56
CA ALA A 216 29.58 -33.42 -13.02
C ALA A 216 31.00 -32.88 -13.27
N SER A 217 31.20 -31.56 -13.21
CA SER A 217 32.50 -30.94 -13.50
C SER A 217 32.69 -29.65 -12.72
N HIS A 218 33.93 -29.42 -12.25
CA HIS A 218 34.32 -28.17 -11.60
C HIS A 218 34.44 -26.99 -12.57
N GLY A 219 34.29 -27.22 -13.88
CA GLY A 219 34.35 -26.17 -14.91
C GLY A 219 33.19 -25.18 -14.76
N ILE A 220 33.52 -23.88 -14.70
CA ILE A 220 32.52 -22.82 -14.74
C ILE A 220 31.96 -22.73 -16.15
N LEU A 221 30.69 -23.11 -16.31
CA LEU A 221 30.02 -23.12 -17.62
C LEU A 221 29.68 -21.71 -18.09
N GLY A 222 29.45 -20.80 -17.14
CA GLY A 222 29.22 -19.39 -17.41
C GLY A 222 29.40 -18.57 -16.14
N ARG A 223 29.96 -17.37 -16.32
CA ARG A 223 30.14 -16.35 -15.28
C ARG A 223 29.76 -15.01 -15.89
N TRP A 224 28.86 -14.30 -15.24
CA TRP A 224 28.36 -13.00 -15.67
C TRP A 224 28.47 -12.02 -14.50
N PRO A 225 29.27 -10.94 -14.63
CA PRO A 225 29.23 -9.87 -13.66
C PRO A 225 27.85 -9.19 -13.69
N LEU A 226 27.35 -8.83 -12.51
CA LEU A 226 26.12 -8.07 -12.39
C LEU A 226 26.35 -6.64 -12.91
N LYS A 227 25.54 -6.22 -13.88
CA LYS A 227 25.66 -4.85 -14.45
C LYS A 227 25.30 -3.75 -13.44
N ALA A 228 24.43 -4.07 -12.51
CA ALA A 228 24.11 -3.28 -11.34
C ALA A 228 24.15 -4.22 -10.13
N PRO A 229 24.84 -3.85 -9.04
CA PRO A 229 24.85 -4.67 -7.84
C PRO A 229 23.44 -4.90 -7.33
N LEU A 230 23.21 -6.05 -6.69
CA LEU A 230 21.95 -6.30 -6.02
C LEU A 230 21.70 -5.19 -5.00
N THR A 231 20.48 -4.66 -5.00
CA THR A 231 20.09 -3.56 -4.10
C THR A 231 20.21 -3.99 -2.65
N GLU A 232 19.94 -5.29 -2.39
CA GLU A 232 20.10 -5.96 -1.11
C GLU A 232 20.48 -7.43 -1.30
N ARG A 233 20.84 -8.08 -0.20
CA ARG A 233 21.23 -9.49 -0.17
C ARG A 233 20.11 -10.39 -0.68
N ALA A 234 20.45 -11.35 -1.55
CA ALA A 234 19.55 -12.47 -1.87
C ALA A 234 19.51 -13.47 -0.71
N LEU A 235 18.30 -13.89 -0.31
CA LEU A 235 18.10 -14.92 0.73
C LEU A 235 17.80 -16.30 0.14
N HIS A 236 17.03 -16.31 -0.95
CA HIS A 236 16.61 -17.49 -1.68
C HIS A 236 16.67 -17.23 -3.18
N ALA A 237 16.93 -18.28 -3.96
CA ALA A 237 16.91 -18.19 -5.41
C ALA A 237 16.41 -19.48 -6.05
N VAL A 238 15.78 -19.33 -7.20
CA VAL A 238 15.48 -20.41 -8.14
C VAL A 238 16.09 -20.06 -9.49
N SER A 239 16.56 -21.07 -10.23
CA SER A 239 17.19 -20.84 -11.52
C SER A 239 16.72 -21.81 -12.58
N GLU A 240 16.87 -21.37 -13.82
CA GLU A 240 16.71 -22.15 -15.03
C GLU A 240 17.99 -22.00 -15.85
N VAL A 241 18.61 -23.14 -16.16
CA VAL A 241 19.85 -23.20 -16.95
C VAL A 241 19.53 -23.83 -18.30
N VAL A 242 19.81 -23.09 -19.38
CA VAL A 242 19.61 -23.53 -20.76
C VAL A 242 20.98 -23.72 -21.43
N PRO A 243 21.49 -24.95 -21.53
CA PRO A 243 22.71 -25.25 -22.27
C PRO A 243 22.48 -25.22 -23.78
N ARG A 244 23.48 -24.72 -24.52
CA ARG A 244 23.61 -24.73 -25.99
C ARG A 244 25.08 -24.97 -26.37
N GLY A 245 25.41 -26.22 -26.71
CA GLY A 245 26.81 -26.62 -26.86
C GLY A 245 27.54 -26.53 -25.52
N ASP A 246 28.73 -25.93 -25.51
CA ASP A 246 29.52 -25.71 -24.29
C ASP A 246 29.10 -24.46 -23.50
N ALA A 247 28.25 -23.61 -24.08
CA ALA A 247 27.75 -22.41 -23.42
C ALA A 247 26.42 -22.68 -22.71
N VAL A 248 26.17 -21.95 -21.63
CA VAL A 248 24.90 -21.95 -20.90
C VAL A 248 24.32 -20.54 -20.85
N ALA A 249 23.00 -20.44 -20.82
CA ALA A 249 22.29 -19.24 -20.41
C ALA A 249 21.57 -19.51 -19.09
N VAL A 250 21.50 -18.50 -18.22
CA VAL A 250 20.91 -18.61 -16.89
C VAL A 250 19.86 -17.52 -16.72
N ARG A 251 18.68 -17.96 -16.28
CA ARG A 251 17.66 -17.09 -15.68
C ARG A 251 17.53 -17.47 -14.22
N ALA A 252 17.60 -16.50 -13.32
CA ALA A 252 17.43 -16.73 -11.90
C ALA A 252 16.46 -15.71 -11.31
N ALA A 253 15.50 -16.19 -10.53
CA ALA A 253 14.65 -15.34 -9.71
C ALA A 253 15.17 -15.40 -8.27
N ALA A 254 15.55 -14.25 -7.72
CA ALA A 254 16.07 -14.11 -6.36
C ALA A 254 15.07 -13.34 -5.49
N ALA A 255 14.81 -13.85 -4.29
CA ALA A 255 14.09 -13.15 -3.24
C ALA A 255 15.11 -12.45 -2.35
N LEU A 256 14.99 -11.13 -2.24
CA LEU A 256 15.90 -10.28 -1.48
C LEU A 256 15.50 -10.19 -0.01
N GLU A 257 16.42 -9.71 0.81
CA GLU A 257 16.17 -9.39 2.22
C GLU A 257 15.11 -8.31 2.41
N SER A 258 14.93 -7.44 1.42
CA SER A 258 13.82 -6.49 1.36
C SER A 258 12.44 -7.16 1.27
N GLY A 259 12.38 -8.43 0.87
CA GLY A 259 11.16 -9.12 0.46
C GLY A 259 10.84 -8.99 -1.03
N ASP A 260 11.59 -8.16 -1.77
CA ASP A 260 11.36 -7.95 -3.20
C ASP A 260 11.93 -9.10 -4.04
N TRP A 261 11.37 -9.27 -5.23
CA TRP A 261 11.84 -10.25 -6.20
C TRP A 261 12.60 -9.59 -7.33
N GLN A 262 13.68 -10.21 -7.77
CA GLN A 262 14.40 -9.79 -8.96
C GLN A 262 14.59 -10.97 -9.91
N LEU A 263 14.27 -10.77 -11.18
CA LEU A 263 14.63 -11.70 -12.25
C LEU A 263 15.93 -11.23 -12.89
N ILE A 264 16.93 -12.10 -12.89
CA ILE A 264 18.26 -11.84 -13.42
C ILE A 264 18.53 -12.80 -14.57
N ARG A 265 18.89 -12.26 -15.73
CA ARG A 265 19.24 -13.02 -16.93
C ARG A 265 20.68 -12.73 -17.30
N ASN A 266 21.56 -13.72 -17.20
CA ASN A 266 22.99 -13.61 -17.52
C ASN A 266 23.65 -12.36 -16.90
N GLY A 267 23.40 -12.09 -15.62
CA GLY A 267 23.94 -10.92 -14.89
C GLY A 267 23.20 -9.59 -15.14
N GLN A 268 22.15 -9.56 -15.95
CA GLN A 268 21.31 -8.38 -16.14
C GLN A 268 19.97 -8.55 -15.42
N VAL A 269 19.64 -7.60 -14.53
CA VAL A 269 18.30 -7.52 -13.93
C VAL A 269 17.30 -7.15 -15.03
N GLU A 270 16.33 -8.03 -15.27
CA GLU A 270 15.29 -7.85 -16.29
C GLU A 270 14.07 -7.14 -15.71
N TRP A 271 13.69 -7.47 -14.48
CA TRP A 271 12.69 -6.74 -13.72
C TRP A 271 12.91 -6.88 -12.21
N THR A 272 12.38 -5.91 -11.47
CA THR A 272 12.25 -5.93 -10.01
C THR A 272 10.76 -5.84 -9.66
N ARG A 273 10.31 -6.68 -8.75
CA ARG A 273 8.94 -6.69 -8.25
C ARG A 273 8.96 -6.36 -6.76
N TYR A 274 8.45 -5.18 -6.43
CA TYR A 274 8.49 -4.58 -5.10
C TYR A 274 7.38 -5.13 -4.19
N GLU A 275 7.53 -6.38 -3.74
CA GLU A 275 6.57 -7.05 -2.86
C GLU A 275 6.48 -6.40 -1.47
N ALA A 276 7.51 -5.66 -1.03
CA ALA A 276 7.47 -4.93 0.23
C ALA A 276 6.29 -3.93 0.31
N LEU A 277 5.81 -3.42 -0.84
CA LEU A 277 4.68 -2.49 -0.91
C LEU A 277 3.35 -3.11 -0.47
N ALA A 278 3.19 -4.44 -0.52
CA ALA A 278 2.00 -5.13 -0.02
C ALA A 278 1.84 -4.99 1.51
N GLY A 279 2.92 -4.61 2.20
CA GLY A 279 2.94 -4.29 3.62
C GLY A 279 2.73 -2.80 3.92
N ALA A 280 2.12 -2.01 3.03
CA ALA A 280 1.90 -0.58 3.24
C ALA A 280 1.09 -0.30 4.51
N MET A 281 1.65 0.50 5.42
CA MET A 281 1.05 0.86 6.70
C MET A 281 0.54 2.29 6.71
N ALA A 282 1.27 3.21 6.10
CA ALA A 282 0.91 4.61 5.97
C ALA A 282 1.43 5.17 4.64
N ALA A 283 0.71 6.15 4.12
CA ALA A 283 1.14 6.90 2.95
C ALA A 283 0.76 8.38 3.10
N SER A 284 1.47 9.25 2.41
CA SER A 284 1.10 10.66 2.26
C SER A 284 1.56 11.19 0.90
N TRP A 285 0.77 12.09 0.33
CA TRP A 285 1.20 12.89 -0.81
C TRP A 285 2.29 13.85 -0.37
N ALA A 286 3.35 14.00 -1.16
CA ALA A 286 4.45 14.91 -0.89
C ALA A 286 4.62 15.93 -2.02
N GLU A 287 5.28 17.04 -1.71
CA GLU A 287 5.61 18.10 -2.65
C GLU A 287 7.13 18.29 -2.69
N ALA A 288 7.67 18.49 -3.90
CA ALA A 288 9.09 18.75 -4.11
C ALA A 288 9.41 20.22 -3.79
N ASP A 289 10.67 20.48 -3.45
CA ASP A 289 11.17 21.78 -3.00
C ASP A 289 11.19 22.85 -4.12
N ASP A 290 11.08 22.43 -5.38
CA ASP A 290 11.34 23.24 -6.58
C ASP A 290 10.43 24.48 -6.76
N GLN A 291 9.36 24.63 -5.97
CA GLN A 291 8.42 25.78 -6.07
C GLN A 291 8.65 26.89 -5.03
N GLU A 292 9.53 26.69 -4.04
CA GLU A 292 9.71 27.67 -2.95
C GLU A 292 10.51 28.92 -3.37
N GLU A 293 11.44 28.83 -4.32
CA GLU A 293 12.29 29.99 -4.66
C GLU A 293 11.48 31.18 -5.20
N LEU A 294 10.49 30.91 -6.06
CA LEU A 294 9.58 31.95 -6.57
C LEU A 294 8.60 32.42 -5.47
N ALA A 295 8.11 31.50 -4.64
CA ALA A 295 7.19 31.84 -3.55
C ALA A 295 7.87 32.76 -2.52
N HIS A 296 9.09 32.44 -2.10
CA HIS A 296 9.90 33.28 -1.23
C HIS A 296 10.23 34.65 -1.83
N GLN A 297 10.54 34.71 -3.13
CA GLN A 297 10.75 35.98 -3.82
C GLN A 297 9.48 36.84 -3.84
N LEU A 298 8.30 36.23 -3.99
CA LEU A 298 7.01 36.93 -3.94
C LEU A 298 6.62 37.35 -2.52
N GLU A 299 6.90 36.53 -1.50
CA GLU A 299 6.72 36.91 -0.09
C GLU A 299 7.63 38.09 0.29
N PHE A 300 8.87 38.08 -0.18
CA PHE A 300 9.79 39.21 -0.01
C PHE A 300 9.24 40.49 -0.66
N GLU A 301 8.75 40.40 -1.91
CA GLU A 301 8.08 41.52 -2.60
C GLU A 301 6.86 42.04 -1.81
N GLY A 302 6.14 41.17 -1.10
CA GLY A 302 4.95 41.52 -0.32
C GLY A 302 5.24 42.28 0.99
N HIS A 303 6.43 42.10 1.57
CA HIS A 303 6.84 42.75 2.83
C HIS A 303 7.74 43.98 2.63
N GLU A 304 8.18 44.25 1.39
CA GLU A 304 9.06 45.38 1.07
C GLU A 304 8.26 46.67 0.76
N SER A 305 8.95 47.81 0.77
CA SER A 305 8.38 49.08 0.27
C SER A 305 8.02 48.97 -1.22
N LEU A 306 7.01 49.73 -1.69
CA LEU A 306 6.59 49.73 -3.10
C LEU A 306 7.74 49.91 -4.10
N TYR A 307 8.73 50.74 -3.76
CA TYR A 307 9.91 50.97 -4.58
C TYR A 307 10.87 49.77 -4.56
N GLY A 308 11.13 49.21 -3.37
CA GLY A 308 11.97 48.01 -3.22
C GLY A 308 11.40 46.82 -3.99
N ALA A 309 10.10 46.54 -3.80
CA ALA A 309 9.40 45.47 -4.51
C ALA A 309 9.42 45.67 -6.05
N TYR A 310 9.29 46.91 -6.53
CA TYR A 310 9.40 47.20 -7.96
C TYR A 310 10.81 46.94 -8.52
N VAL A 311 11.86 47.42 -7.83
CA VAL A 311 13.24 47.17 -8.23
C VAL A 311 13.57 45.68 -8.19
N HIS A 312 13.12 44.98 -7.15
CA HIS A 312 13.26 43.54 -6.99
C HIS A 312 12.60 42.79 -8.16
N ARG A 313 11.36 43.13 -8.52
CA ARG A 313 10.63 42.54 -9.65
C ARG A 313 11.35 42.76 -10.98
N VAL A 314 11.83 43.98 -11.24
CA VAL A 314 12.57 44.28 -12.48
C VAL A 314 13.87 43.47 -12.54
N LYS A 315 14.61 43.39 -11.43
CA LYS A 315 15.83 42.58 -11.33
C LYS A 315 15.56 41.10 -11.56
N ARG A 316 14.47 40.57 -10.99
CA ARG A 316 14.01 39.19 -11.20
C ARG A 316 13.65 38.93 -12.65
N HIS A 317 12.85 39.78 -13.29
CA HIS A 317 12.52 39.64 -14.71
C HIS A 317 13.74 39.74 -15.63
N ILE A 318 14.71 40.61 -15.32
CA ILE A 318 15.97 40.68 -16.06
C ILE A 318 16.76 39.37 -15.89
N ASN A 319 16.78 38.81 -14.68
CA ASN A 319 17.40 37.50 -14.44
C ASN A 319 16.67 36.40 -15.21
N ASP A 320 15.33 36.40 -15.21
CA ASP A 320 14.51 35.42 -15.94
C ASP A 320 14.75 35.45 -17.45
N LEU A 321 15.10 36.62 -18.03
CA LEU A 321 15.44 36.76 -19.45
C LEU A 321 16.64 35.90 -19.86
N GLN A 322 17.50 35.46 -18.94
CA GLN A 322 18.59 34.53 -19.25
C GLN A 322 18.09 33.19 -19.80
N HIS A 323 16.86 32.79 -19.45
CA HIS A 323 16.21 31.56 -19.92
C HIS A 323 15.46 31.74 -21.25
N LEU A 324 15.29 32.99 -21.72
CA LEU A 324 14.56 33.31 -22.96
C LEU A 324 15.15 32.63 -24.21
N PRO A 325 16.48 32.55 -24.42
CA PRO A 325 17.05 31.89 -25.59
C PRO A 325 16.66 30.41 -25.68
N ASP A 326 16.71 29.68 -24.56
CA ASP A 326 16.35 28.27 -24.53
C ASP A 326 14.84 28.06 -24.64
N TRP A 327 14.04 28.98 -24.08
CA TRP A 327 12.60 29.02 -24.28
C TRP A 327 12.22 29.22 -25.76
N LEU A 328 12.89 30.15 -26.45
CA LEU A 328 12.71 30.41 -27.90
C LEU A 328 13.16 29.22 -28.76
N ARG A 329 14.25 28.53 -28.40
CA ARG A 329 14.68 27.30 -29.09
C ARG A 329 13.67 26.16 -28.92
N ALA A 330 13.00 26.10 -27.78
CA ALA A 330 11.99 25.09 -27.48
C ALA A 330 10.62 25.38 -28.11
N LEU A 331 10.34 26.62 -28.53
CA LEU A 331 9.03 27.04 -29.06
C LEU A 331 8.50 26.19 -30.23
N PRO A 332 9.28 25.89 -31.29
CA PRO A 332 8.79 25.06 -32.38
C PRO A 332 8.35 23.68 -31.90
N LYS A 333 9.13 23.08 -30.98
CA LYS A 333 8.81 21.78 -30.36
C LYS A 333 7.54 21.89 -29.49
N ARG A 334 7.40 22.92 -28.66
CA ARG A 334 6.23 23.16 -27.79
C ARG A 334 4.95 23.40 -28.58
N ILE A 335 5.03 24.17 -29.66
CA ILE A 335 3.93 24.39 -30.58
C ILE A 335 3.54 23.04 -31.20
N ALA A 336 4.50 22.32 -31.79
CA ALA A 336 4.24 21.01 -32.39
C ALA A 336 3.62 20.02 -31.38
N THR A 337 4.15 19.91 -30.15
CA THR A 337 3.61 19.01 -29.12
C THR A 337 2.24 19.46 -28.62
N SER A 338 1.97 20.76 -28.46
CA SER A 338 0.65 21.24 -28.03
C SER A 338 -0.48 20.93 -29.04
N PHE A 339 -0.12 20.75 -30.32
CA PHE A 339 -1.04 20.38 -31.40
C PHE A 339 -1.05 18.88 -31.74
N LEU A 340 0.06 18.15 -31.53
CA LEU A 340 0.23 16.74 -31.95
C LEU A 340 0.30 15.72 -30.81
N ALA A 341 0.67 16.11 -29.58
CA ALA A 341 0.88 15.18 -28.48
C ALA A 341 -0.38 15.04 -27.61
N ASP A 342 -0.56 13.83 -27.05
CA ASP A 342 -1.57 13.54 -26.03
C ASP A 342 -1.34 14.42 -24.79
N GLU A 343 -2.41 14.99 -24.23
CA GLU A 343 -2.44 16.06 -23.21
C GLU A 343 -1.60 15.84 -21.94
N ILE A 344 -1.14 14.62 -21.67
CA ILE A 344 -0.60 14.19 -20.37
C ILE A 344 0.70 14.93 -20.03
N SER A 345 1.58 15.23 -20.99
CA SER A 345 2.89 15.84 -20.70
C SER A 345 2.85 17.34 -20.34
N ASN A 346 1.71 18.02 -20.56
CA ASN A 346 1.57 19.46 -20.28
C ASN A 346 0.81 19.74 -18.98
N LEU A 347 0.31 18.70 -18.29
CA LEU A 347 -0.51 18.88 -17.10
C LEU A 347 0.30 18.84 -15.79
N ASP A 348 1.55 18.37 -15.83
CA ASP A 348 2.41 18.24 -14.64
C ASP A 348 2.59 19.57 -13.88
N SER A 349 2.61 20.70 -14.60
CA SER A 349 2.65 22.04 -13.99
C SER A 349 1.43 22.38 -13.13
N PHE A 350 0.34 21.62 -13.25
CA PHE A 350 -0.87 21.79 -12.44
C PHE A 350 -0.89 20.90 -11.18
N GLY A 351 0.23 20.24 -10.86
CA GLY A 351 0.32 19.38 -9.68
C GLY A 351 -0.55 18.12 -9.79
N VAL A 352 -0.78 17.64 -11.02
CA VAL A 352 -1.46 16.35 -11.27
C VAL A 352 -0.53 15.15 -11.08
N SER A 353 0.78 15.39 -11.14
CA SER A 353 1.82 14.45 -10.73
C SER A 353 2.40 14.93 -9.41
N LYS A 354 2.25 14.11 -8.37
CA LYS A 354 2.87 14.32 -7.07
C LYS A 354 3.52 13.02 -6.60
N PRO A 355 4.70 13.06 -5.97
CA PRO A 355 5.26 11.88 -5.34
C PRO A 355 4.37 11.44 -4.16
N VAL A 356 4.24 10.12 -3.99
CA VAL A 356 3.58 9.52 -2.83
C VAL A 356 4.63 8.80 -2.00
N ILE A 357 4.76 9.19 -0.74
CA ILE A 357 5.64 8.51 0.21
C ILE A 357 4.85 7.40 0.89
N VAL A 358 5.35 6.16 0.82
CA VAL A 358 4.71 4.97 1.38
C VAL A 358 5.67 4.29 2.36
N ALA A 359 5.24 4.12 3.60
CA ALA A 359 5.98 3.37 4.61
C ALA A 359 5.37 1.97 4.81
N THR A 360 6.24 0.97 4.89
CA THR A 360 5.87 -0.45 4.86
C THR A 360 6.29 -1.19 6.12
N ALA A 361 5.62 -2.29 6.46
CA ALA A 361 5.79 -3.00 7.72
C ALA A 361 7.21 -3.56 7.96
N ASN A 362 7.94 -3.88 6.89
CA ASN A 362 9.33 -4.35 6.95
C ASN A 362 10.33 -3.20 7.16
N GLY A 363 9.91 -1.99 7.54
CA GLY A 363 10.84 -0.90 7.83
C GLY A 363 11.32 -0.11 6.61
N ARG A 364 10.74 -0.31 5.43
CA ARG A 364 11.10 0.44 4.21
C ARG A 364 10.17 1.62 3.96
N VAL A 365 10.73 2.63 3.31
CA VAL A 365 10.01 3.79 2.76
C VAL A 365 10.26 3.84 1.25
N PHE A 366 9.20 4.08 0.50
CA PHE A 366 9.20 4.21 -0.95
C PHE A 366 8.68 5.59 -1.35
N ALA A 367 9.23 6.16 -2.42
CA ALA A 367 8.57 7.22 -3.17
C ALA A 367 8.04 6.65 -4.49
N LEU A 368 6.73 6.83 -4.72
CA LEU A 368 6.05 6.45 -5.94
C LEU A 368 5.76 7.70 -6.77
N ASP A 369 6.12 7.67 -8.05
CA ASP A 369 5.76 8.72 -9.01
C ASP A 369 4.36 8.47 -9.57
N SER A 370 3.38 9.25 -9.11
CA SER A 370 1.99 9.12 -9.59
C SER A 370 1.79 9.56 -11.05
N GLY A 371 2.66 10.40 -11.61
CA GLY A 371 2.63 10.82 -13.01
C GLY A 371 3.20 9.75 -13.94
N ASN A 372 4.22 9.02 -13.49
CA ASN A 372 4.86 7.95 -14.26
C ASN A 372 4.36 6.54 -13.89
N GLN A 373 3.04 6.35 -13.96
CA GLN A 373 2.38 5.05 -13.75
C GLN A 373 2.70 4.37 -12.40
N GLY A 374 3.05 5.14 -11.37
CA GLY A 374 3.39 4.60 -10.04
C GLY A 374 4.79 3.99 -9.98
N SER A 375 5.71 4.37 -10.87
CA SER A 375 7.09 3.87 -10.81
C SER A 375 7.75 4.23 -9.48
N VAL A 376 8.53 3.30 -8.92
CA VAL A 376 9.32 3.56 -7.72
C VAL A 376 10.50 4.48 -8.08
N SER A 377 10.50 5.70 -7.55
CA SER A 377 11.59 6.66 -7.73
C SER A 377 12.80 6.28 -6.88
N TRP A 378 12.56 5.89 -5.63
CA TRP A 378 13.58 5.39 -4.71
C TRP A 378 12.95 4.50 -3.62
N SER A 379 13.79 3.68 -2.98
CA SER A 379 13.44 2.83 -1.83
C SER A 379 14.58 2.85 -0.83
N VAL A 380 14.26 3.09 0.45
CA VAL A 380 15.24 3.14 1.54
C VAL A 380 14.79 2.30 2.72
N LYS A 381 15.72 1.52 3.28
CA LYS A 381 15.55 0.81 4.55
C LYS A 381 15.71 1.80 5.70
N ALA A 382 14.59 2.25 6.26
CA ALA A 382 14.56 3.24 7.33
C ALA A 382 14.66 2.59 8.72
N ALA A 383 14.14 1.38 8.93
CA ALA A 383 14.24 0.63 10.17
C ALA A 383 14.27 -0.88 9.90
N ASP A 384 14.68 -1.71 10.88
CA ASP A 384 14.63 -3.17 10.73
C ASP A 384 13.19 -3.68 10.74
N SER A 385 12.41 -3.19 11.70
CA SER A 385 10.96 -3.35 11.81
C SER A 385 10.39 -2.16 12.56
N TRP A 386 9.14 -1.80 12.27
CA TRP A 386 8.45 -0.70 12.95
C TRP A 386 6.93 -0.84 12.82
N ASN A 387 6.19 -0.08 13.63
CA ASN A 387 4.75 0.07 13.50
C ASN A 387 4.42 1.53 13.21
N VAL A 388 4.27 1.87 11.93
CA VAL A 388 4.07 3.26 11.49
C VAL A 388 2.66 3.73 11.83
N LYS A 389 2.56 4.93 12.38
CA LYS A 389 1.27 5.57 12.74
C LYS A 389 0.81 6.58 11.70
N THR A 390 1.72 7.42 11.22
CA THR A 390 1.40 8.42 10.19
C THR A 390 2.67 8.89 9.49
N ILE A 391 2.50 9.55 8.35
CA ILE A 391 3.54 10.26 7.62
C ILE A 391 3.10 11.71 7.51
N VAL A 392 3.98 12.63 7.91
CA VAL A 392 3.75 14.07 7.75
C VAL A 392 4.74 14.62 6.74
N THR A 393 4.21 15.28 5.73
CA THR A 393 4.98 15.82 4.60
C THR A 393 5.03 17.33 4.66
N GLN A 394 6.20 17.87 4.40
CA GLN A 394 6.46 19.28 4.15
C GLN A 394 7.14 19.39 2.77
N PRO A 395 7.20 20.57 2.14
CA PRO A 395 8.02 20.77 0.95
C PRO A 395 9.44 20.21 1.17
N GLY A 396 9.87 19.32 0.26
CA GLY A 396 11.20 18.70 0.30
C GLY A 396 11.44 17.60 1.36
N SER A 397 10.58 17.44 2.38
CA SER A 397 10.80 16.46 3.46
C SER A 397 9.56 15.68 3.90
N ALA A 398 9.76 14.44 4.32
CA ALA A 398 8.71 13.56 4.83
C ALA A 398 9.17 12.90 6.14
N THR A 399 8.38 13.07 7.21
CA THR A 399 8.65 12.47 8.52
C THR A 399 7.69 11.33 8.80
N VAL A 400 8.25 10.13 9.01
CA VAL A 400 7.53 8.92 9.39
C VAL A 400 7.52 8.81 10.92
N TYR A 401 6.34 8.72 11.52
CA TYR A 401 6.17 8.58 12.97
C TYR A 401 5.77 7.16 13.34
N VAL A 402 6.42 6.62 14.38
CA VAL A 402 6.33 5.22 14.78
C VAL A 402 5.66 5.09 16.16
N ALA A 403 5.02 3.95 16.40
CA ALA A 403 4.32 3.64 17.64
C ALA A 403 5.19 3.69 18.91
N ASP A 404 6.50 3.55 18.81
CA ASP A 404 7.44 3.66 19.93
C ASP A 404 7.85 5.11 20.23
N GLY A 405 7.23 6.08 19.54
CA GLY A 405 7.53 7.50 19.66
C GLY A 405 8.79 7.94 18.90
N SER A 406 9.47 7.04 18.18
CA SER A 406 10.56 7.41 17.28
C SER A 406 10.03 8.03 15.98
N SER A 407 10.91 8.73 15.26
CA SER A 407 10.59 9.23 13.92
C SER A 407 11.80 9.23 13.00
N VAL A 408 11.53 9.14 11.70
CA VAL A 408 12.55 9.21 10.65
C VAL A 408 12.13 10.25 9.62
N THR A 409 12.93 11.29 9.43
CA THR A 409 12.74 12.32 8.42
C THR A 409 13.61 12.02 7.21
N LEU A 410 12.99 11.99 6.03
CA LEU A 410 13.63 11.70 4.74
C LEU A 410 13.44 12.87 3.79
N ASN A 411 14.39 13.05 2.87
CA ASN A 411 14.21 13.91 1.71
C ASN A 411 13.23 13.27 0.72
N VAL A 412 12.24 14.03 0.24
CA VAL A 412 11.18 13.51 -0.65
C VAL A 412 11.73 13.10 -2.03
N THR A 413 12.74 13.82 -2.53
CA THR A 413 13.28 13.62 -3.88
C THR A 413 14.35 12.54 -3.92
N SER A 414 15.30 12.55 -2.97
CA SER A 414 16.43 11.60 -2.96
C SER A 414 16.19 10.36 -2.11
N GLY A 415 15.30 10.43 -1.10
CA GLY A 415 15.13 9.38 -0.10
C GLY A 415 16.17 9.38 1.01
N ASP A 416 17.13 10.31 0.99
CA ASP A 416 18.18 10.38 2.01
C ASP A 416 17.58 10.64 3.40
N ILE A 417 18.09 9.93 4.39
CA ILE A 417 17.64 10.09 5.78
C ILE A 417 18.30 11.34 6.36
N MET A 418 17.51 12.39 6.51
CA MET A 418 17.97 13.68 7.02
C MET A 418 18.09 13.68 8.56
N ARG A 419 17.15 13.04 9.24
CA ARG A 419 17.10 13.03 10.71
C ARG A 419 16.44 11.77 11.25
N ARG A 420 16.92 11.31 12.40
CA ARG A 420 16.29 10.25 13.20
C ARG A 420 16.09 10.75 14.63
N THR A 421 14.89 10.58 15.16
CA THR A 421 14.59 10.81 16.57
C THR A 421 14.48 9.45 17.27
N PRO A 422 15.20 9.23 18.39
CA PRO A 422 15.16 7.96 19.10
C PRO A 422 13.76 7.65 19.65
N SER A 423 13.51 6.39 19.97
CA SER A 423 12.28 5.94 20.64
C SER A 423 12.08 6.69 21.95
N THR A 424 10.86 7.13 22.20
CA THR A 424 10.48 7.87 23.40
C THR A 424 9.39 7.11 24.15
N THR A 425 8.28 7.76 24.48
CA THR A 425 7.12 7.09 25.06
C THR A 425 6.29 6.44 23.94
N PRO A 426 5.82 5.20 24.12
CA PRO A 426 4.90 4.60 23.16
C PRO A 426 3.64 5.46 22.94
N VAL A 427 3.26 5.60 21.67
CA VAL A 427 2.12 6.38 21.21
C VAL A 427 1.12 5.51 20.46
N ARG A 428 -0.16 5.71 20.74
CA ARG A 428 -1.29 5.06 20.08
C ARG A 428 -1.54 5.69 18.71
N SER A 429 -1.49 7.01 18.63
CA SER A 429 -1.71 7.81 17.43
C SER A 429 -0.88 9.10 17.47
N VAL A 430 -0.82 9.82 16.36
CA VAL A 430 -0.16 11.12 16.27
C VAL A 430 -1.17 12.13 15.74
N ALA A 431 -1.38 13.22 16.46
CA ALA A 431 -2.18 14.34 16.01
C ALA A 431 -1.31 15.31 15.20
N ILE A 432 -1.90 15.88 14.15
CA ILE A 432 -1.23 16.83 13.26
C ILE A 432 -2.00 18.14 13.34
N ILE A 433 -1.29 19.20 13.73
CA ILE A 433 -1.80 20.56 13.80
C ILE A 433 -1.24 21.31 12.59
N ASN A 434 -2.13 21.82 11.73
CA ASN A 434 -1.78 22.47 10.49
C ASN A 434 -1.32 23.92 10.72
N ASP A 435 -0.19 24.09 11.41
CA ASP A 435 0.57 25.34 11.44
C ASP A 435 1.63 25.36 10.31
N ALA A 436 2.31 26.49 10.14
CA ALA A 436 3.44 26.62 9.22
C ALA A 436 4.73 26.89 10.02
N PRO A 437 5.57 25.88 10.32
CA PRO A 437 5.47 24.46 9.93
C PRO A 437 4.46 23.65 10.77
N PRO A 438 3.99 22.48 10.28
CA PRO A 438 3.01 21.67 11.01
C PRO A 438 3.59 21.11 12.30
N VAL A 439 2.80 21.18 13.38
CA VAL A 439 3.17 20.66 14.70
C VAL A 439 2.56 19.28 14.86
N THR A 440 3.39 18.31 15.27
CA THR A 440 2.96 16.92 15.47
C THR A 440 3.01 16.56 16.94
N LEU A 441 1.97 15.89 17.43
CA LEU A 441 1.85 15.54 18.83
C LEU A 441 1.54 14.06 19.00
N GLY A 442 2.41 13.33 19.70
CA GLY A 442 2.18 11.95 20.07
C GLY A 442 1.04 11.83 21.09
N ILE A 443 0.14 10.86 20.91
CA ILE A 443 -0.98 10.58 21.82
C ILE A 443 -0.75 9.21 22.45
N LYS A 444 -0.74 9.14 23.78
CA LYS A 444 -0.53 7.90 24.54
C LYS A 444 -1.76 6.99 24.49
N GLU A 445 -1.61 5.77 25.01
CA GLU A 445 -2.68 4.77 25.02
C GLU A 445 -3.91 5.22 25.84
N ASP A 446 -3.72 5.99 26.90
CA ASP A 446 -4.81 6.56 27.71
C ASP A 446 -5.46 7.80 27.07
N GLY A 447 -5.03 8.19 25.86
CA GLY A 447 -5.50 9.37 25.14
C GLY A 447 -4.81 10.67 25.53
N THR A 448 -3.87 10.65 26.48
CA THR A 448 -3.15 11.87 26.90
C THR A 448 -2.12 12.31 25.84
N PRO A 449 -2.00 13.61 25.56
CA PRO A 449 -0.87 14.14 24.79
C PRO A 449 0.47 13.83 25.46
N ALA A 450 1.44 13.39 24.66
CA ALA A 450 2.76 13.04 25.14
C ALA A 450 3.62 14.27 25.48
N GLU A 451 3.45 15.34 24.72
CA GLU A 451 4.20 16.58 24.85
C GLU A 451 3.26 17.72 25.25
N GLN A 452 3.81 18.80 25.81
CA GLN A 452 3.03 20.00 26.10
C GLN A 452 2.78 20.77 24.80
N MET A 453 1.53 21.12 24.53
CA MET A 453 1.21 21.99 23.39
C MET A 453 1.58 23.44 23.73
N GLU A 454 2.29 24.10 22.83
CA GLU A 454 2.53 25.54 22.88
C GLU A 454 1.64 26.24 21.86
N GLY A 455 0.65 27.01 22.32
CA GLY A 455 -0.22 27.79 21.44
C GLY A 455 -1.70 27.77 21.83
N PRO A 456 -2.55 28.56 21.14
CA PRO A 456 -4.00 28.46 21.24
C PRO A 456 -4.52 27.26 20.44
N GLY A 457 -5.56 26.59 20.93
CA GLY A 457 -6.17 25.47 20.19
C GLY A 457 -6.88 24.46 21.08
N PHE A 458 -7.55 23.51 20.43
CA PHE A 458 -8.22 22.39 21.05
C PHE A 458 -7.85 21.11 20.30
N LEU A 459 -7.74 20.02 21.05
CA LEU A 459 -7.44 18.71 20.50
C LEU A 459 -8.46 17.71 21.02
N VAL A 460 -8.91 16.81 20.15
CA VAL A 460 -9.73 15.66 20.52
C VAL A 460 -8.91 14.40 20.34
N THR A 461 -8.88 13.55 21.37
CA THR A 461 -8.16 12.28 21.33
C THR A 461 -9.08 11.12 21.70
N LEU A 462 -8.68 9.93 21.26
CA LEU A 462 -9.31 8.67 21.63
C LEU A 462 -8.42 7.91 22.60
N SER A 463 -8.98 7.54 23.74
CA SER A 463 -8.34 6.65 24.71
C SER A 463 -8.58 5.19 24.35
N GLY A 464 -7.64 4.32 24.72
CA GLY A 464 -7.75 2.87 24.52
C GLY A 464 -8.85 2.20 25.34
N ASP A 465 -9.32 2.86 26.41
CA ASP A 465 -10.48 2.43 27.19
C ASP A 465 -11.83 2.82 26.56
N GLY A 466 -11.82 3.47 25.39
CA GLY A 466 -13.03 3.84 24.66
C GLY A 466 -13.60 5.21 25.03
N ARG A 467 -12.87 6.04 25.78
CA ARG A 467 -13.24 7.44 26.02
C ARG A 467 -12.77 8.36 24.90
N VAL A 468 -13.54 9.44 24.68
CA VAL A 468 -13.15 10.56 23.82
C VAL A 468 -12.83 11.74 24.72
N LEU A 469 -11.64 12.33 24.58
CA LEU A 469 -11.12 13.33 25.49
C LEU A 469 -10.82 14.63 24.73
N GLY A 470 -11.28 15.75 25.29
CA GLY A 470 -10.95 17.09 24.79
C GLY A 470 -9.85 17.74 25.60
N TRP A 471 -8.89 18.35 24.92
CA TRP A 471 -7.74 19.02 25.54
C TRP A 471 -7.65 20.47 25.08
N GLY A 472 -7.39 21.37 26.02
CA GLY A 472 -7.01 22.74 25.68
C GLY A 472 -5.51 22.82 25.44
N ALA A 473 -5.07 23.47 24.36
CA ALA A 473 -3.65 23.58 24.02
C ALA A 473 -2.82 24.24 25.14
N LYS A 474 -3.36 25.25 25.83
CA LYS A 474 -2.67 25.94 26.94
C LYS A 474 -2.47 25.09 28.20
N ASN A 475 -3.33 24.11 28.45
CA ASN A 475 -3.26 23.22 29.62
C ASN A 475 -3.72 21.82 29.22
N ASN A 476 -2.80 21.04 28.67
CA ASN A 476 -3.06 19.68 28.22
C ASN A 476 -2.67 18.61 29.27
N LYS A 477 -2.56 18.99 30.55
CA LYS A 477 -2.29 18.06 31.65
C LYS A 477 -3.55 17.31 32.11
N MET A 478 -4.72 17.93 31.94
CA MET A 478 -6.01 17.35 32.28
C MET A 478 -6.99 17.60 31.14
N PRO A 479 -7.88 16.65 30.83
CA PRO A 479 -8.90 16.86 29.82
C PRO A 479 -9.87 17.96 30.28
N VAL A 480 -10.27 18.82 29.35
CA VAL A 480 -11.26 19.89 29.55
C VAL A 480 -12.67 19.30 29.60
N TRP A 481 -12.90 18.26 28.81
CA TRP A 481 -14.12 17.46 28.80
C TRP A 481 -13.79 16.01 28.45
N GLU A 482 -14.65 15.10 28.89
CA GLU A 482 -14.61 13.70 28.46
C GLU A 482 -16.01 13.27 28.00
N PHE A 483 -16.04 12.43 26.97
CA PHE A 483 -17.24 11.75 26.51
C PHE A 483 -17.04 10.24 26.68
N ILE A 484 -18.01 9.64 27.34
CA ILE A 484 -18.07 8.20 27.59
C ILE A 484 -19.36 7.72 26.92
N PRO A 485 -19.30 6.73 26.00
CA PRO A 485 -20.51 6.21 25.39
C PRO A 485 -21.40 5.55 26.47
N PRO A 486 -22.72 5.45 26.23
CA PRO A 486 -23.65 4.74 27.12
C PRO A 486 -23.18 3.33 27.48
N ARG A 487 -23.62 2.82 28.65
CA ARG A 487 -23.21 1.50 29.16
C ARG A 487 -23.52 0.40 28.13
N GLY A 488 -22.52 -0.43 27.84
CA GLY A 488 -22.62 -1.53 26.88
C GLY A 488 -22.14 -1.18 25.47
N GLU A 489 -21.85 0.09 25.20
CA GLU A 489 -21.22 0.52 23.96
C GLU A 489 -19.71 0.74 24.15
N ARG A 490 -18.93 0.53 23.08
CA ARG A 490 -17.51 0.92 22.99
C ARG A 490 -17.30 1.81 21.78
N VAL A 491 -16.43 2.81 21.89
CA VAL A 491 -16.04 3.63 20.74
C VAL A 491 -15.24 2.77 19.76
N LEU A 492 -15.65 2.79 18.49
CA LEU A 492 -14.97 2.14 17.38
C LEU A 492 -14.00 3.11 16.70
N SER A 493 -14.45 4.32 16.41
CA SER A 493 -13.68 5.35 15.71
C SER A 493 -14.22 6.75 15.98
N ALA A 494 -13.41 7.76 15.69
CA ALA A 494 -13.83 9.15 15.58
C ALA A 494 -13.38 9.70 14.22
N THR A 495 -14.30 10.34 13.51
CA THR A 495 -14.08 10.90 12.18
C THR A 495 -14.17 12.43 12.28
N SER A 496 -13.11 13.11 11.85
CA SER A 496 -13.11 14.56 11.66
C SER A 496 -13.42 14.92 10.21
N ARG A 497 -13.59 16.22 9.94
CA ARG A 497 -13.50 16.74 8.58
C ARG A 497 -12.07 16.55 8.04
N PRO A 498 -11.88 16.43 6.71
CA PRO A 498 -10.57 16.50 6.10
C PRO A 498 -9.84 17.80 6.48
N SER A 499 -8.51 17.73 6.59
CA SER A 499 -7.68 18.90 6.92
C SER A 499 -7.83 20.04 5.90
N HIS A 500 -7.98 19.69 4.62
CA HIS A 500 -8.28 20.63 3.54
C HIS A 500 -9.72 20.40 3.05
N ASP A 501 -10.66 21.16 3.62
CA ASP A 501 -12.08 21.07 3.29
C ASP A 501 -12.72 22.48 3.16
N PRO A 502 -12.26 23.30 2.18
CA PRO A 502 -12.81 24.63 1.95
C PRO A 502 -14.29 24.58 1.55
N VAL A 503 -15.04 25.62 1.92
CA VAL A 503 -16.49 25.69 1.66
C VAL A 503 -16.77 26.87 0.73
N ALA A 504 -17.17 26.57 -0.50
CA ALA A 504 -17.42 27.59 -1.52
C ALA A 504 -18.73 28.36 -1.31
N SER A 505 -19.74 27.76 -0.65
CA SER A 505 -21.03 28.40 -0.39
C SER A 505 -21.54 28.12 1.02
N ILE A 506 -21.94 29.19 1.72
CA ILE A 506 -22.49 29.17 3.08
C ILE A 506 -23.89 28.56 3.17
N GLY A 507 -24.60 28.48 2.05
CA GLY A 507 -26.00 28.06 2.01
C GLY A 507 -26.35 27.30 0.73
N LYS A 508 -27.49 26.62 0.77
CA LYS A 508 -28.09 25.94 -0.38
C LYS A 508 -29.29 26.74 -0.85
N VAL A 509 -29.27 27.14 -2.11
CA VAL A 509 -30.38 27.89 -2.73
C VAL A 509 -31.47 26.89 -3.12
N LEU A 510 -32.70 27.16 -2.67
CA LEU A 510 -33.90 26.39 -2.99
C LEU A 510 -34.53 26.86 -4.30
N GLY A 511 -35.42 26.06 -4.90
CA GLY A 511 -36.07 26.40 -6.18
C GLY A 511 -36.89 27.71 -6.12
N ASN A 512 -37.39 28.08 -4.94
CA ASN A 512 -38.08 29.35 -4.70
C ASN A 512 -37.12 30.54 -4.40
N ARG A 513 -35.81 30.36 -4.61
CA ARG A 513 -34.73 31.34 -4.34
C ARG A 513 -34.50 31.68 -2.86
N SER A 514 -35.14 30.98 -1.93
CA SER A 514 -34.77 31.05 -0.52
C SER A 514 -33.51 30.21 -0.25
N VAL A 515 -32.86 30.43 0.89
CA VAL A 515 -31.57 29.82 1.21
C VAL A 515 -31.69 29.01 2.50
N LEU A 516 -31.29 27.74 2.47
CA LEU A 516 -31.00 26.99 3.68
C LEU A 516 -29.53 27.18 4.05
N TYR A 517 -29.27 27.83 5.19
CA TYR A 517 -27.91 28.05 5.66
C TYR A 517 -27.32 26.77 6.24
N LYS A 518 -26.12 26.42 5.77
CA LYS A 518 -25.44 25.18 6.17
C LYS A 518 -24.86 25.36 7.56
N TYR A 519 -24.93 24.31 8.38
CA TYR A 519 -24.24 24.30 9.66
C TYR A 519 -22.75 24.00 9.44
N LEU A 520 -21.91 25.06 9.45
CA LEU A 520 -20.50 24.99 9.06
C LEU A 520 -19.56 25.18 10.26
N THR A 521 -19.45 24.14 11.09
CA THR A 521 -18.49 24.14 12.21
C THR A 521 -17.22 23.35 11.83
N PRO A 522 -16.01 23.93 11.94
CA PRO A 522 -14.76 23.18 11.71
C PRO A 522 -14.44 22.21 12.86
N ASN A 523 -15.05 22.44 14.02
CA ASN A 523 -14.79 21.71 15.27
C ASN A 523 -15.61 20.42 15.40
N LEU A 524 -16.22 19.89 14.35
CA LEU A 524 -17.07 18.71 14.44
C LEU A 524 -16.24 17.42 14.54
N ALA A 525 -16.68 16.52 15.42
CA ALA A 525 -16.17 15.16 15.51
C ALA A 525 -17.35 14.16 15.52
N LEU A 526 -17.36 13.25 14.57
CA LEU A 526 -18.34 12.16 14.52
C LEU A 526 -17.75 10.94 15.24
N VAL A 527 -18.32 10.58 16.38
CA VAL A 527 -17.92 9.42 17.17
C VAL A 527 -18.83 8.25 16.84
N THR A 528 -18.25 7.15 16.38
CA THR A 528 -18.95 5.90 16.11
C THR A 528 -18.72 4.94 17.28
N ALA A 529 -19.79 4.51 17.94
CA ALA A 529 -19.75 3.53 19.02
C ALA A 529 -20.60 2.30 18.67
N VAL A 530 -20.20 1.14 19.18
CA VAL A 530 -20.86 -0.14 18.89
C VAL A 530 -21.18 -0.88 20.19
N GLY A 531 -22.40 -1.40 20.31
CA GLY A 531 -22.81 -2.35 21.33
C GLY A 531 -22.77 -3.80 20.84
N GLU A 532 -23.52 -4.70 21.47
CA GLU A 532 -23.61 -6.09 20.97
C GLU A 532 -24.36 -6.19 19.63
N ARG A 533 -25.49 -5.48 19.52
CA ARG A 533 -26.36 -5.45 18.33
C ARG A 533 -26.77 -4.03 17.93
N THR A 534 -25.99 -3.03 18.32
CA THR A 534 -26.30 -1.61 18.08
C THR A 534 -25.09 -0.88 17.54
N ALA A 535 -25.32 0.15 16.73
CA ALA A 535 -24.31 1.14 16.38
C ALA A 535 -24.88 2.54 16.60
N SER A 536 -24.16 3.35 17.36
CA SER A 536 -24.55 4.70 17.73
C SER A 536 -23.54 5.70 17.15
N PHE A 537 -24.06 6.76 16.55
CA PHE A 537 -23.31 7.82 15.88
C PHE A 537 -23.58 9.13 16.60
N TYR A 538 -22.57 9.67 17.26
CA TYR A 538 -22.65 10.89 18.05
C TYR A 538 -21.87 12.00 17.33
N LEU A 539 -22.54 13.09 16.97
CA LEU A 539 -21.90 14.28 16.45
C LEU A 539 -21.59 15.22 17.61
N LEU A 540 -20.31 15.42 17.91
CA LEU A 540 -19.83 16.27 18.99
C LEU A 540 -19.23 17.56 18.45
N ASP A 541 -19.35 18.63 19.24
CA ASP A 541 -18.44 19.78 19.15
C ASP A 541 -17.13 19.44 19.90
N GLY A 542 -16.03 19.36 19.17
CA GLY A 542 -14.72 18.96 19.68
C GLY A 542 -14.06 19.98 20.62
N VAL A 543 -14.62 21.18 20.76
CA VAL A 543 -14.12 22.20 21.69
C VAL A 543 -14.79 22.06 23.06
N SER A 544 -16.11 21.93 23.09
CA SER A 544 -16.93 21.88 24.32
C SER A 544 -17.27 20.46 24.80
N GLY A 545 -17.23 19.46 23.91
CA GLY A 545 -17.71 18.11 24.17
C GLY A 545 -19.24 17.97 24.09
N LYS A 546 -19.98 19.03 23.72
CA LYS A 546 -21.44 18.96 23.59
C LYS A 546 -21.83 18.00 22.46
N VAL A 547 -22.71 17.05 22.76
CA VAL A 547 -23.37 16.22 21.75
C VAL A 547 -24.41 17.08 21.02
N LEU A 548 -24.18 17.35 19.74
CA LEU A 548 -25.03 18.17 18.88
C LEU A 548 -26.14 17.34 18.23
N HIS A 549 -25.85 16.08 17.92
CA HIS A 549 -26.79 15.15 17.33
C HIS A 549 -26.38 13.71 17.70
N SER A 550 -27.36 12.83 17.83
CA SER A 550 -27.13 11.41 18.08
C SER A 550 -28.11 10.55 17.30
N SER A 551 -27.63 9.46 16.71
CA SER A 551 -28.44 8.50 15.97
C SER A 551 -28.01 7.09 16.35
N THR A 552 -28.96 6.25 16.79
CA THR A 552 -28.70 4.86 17.19
C THR A 552 -29.45 3.91 16.27
N GLN A 553 -28.70 2.99 15.66
CA GLN A 553 -29.20 1.94 14.80
C GLN A 553 -29.26 0.63 15.59
N GLN A 554 -30.42 -0.03 15.54
CA GLN A 554 -30.66 -1.32 16.19
C GLN A 554 -30.43 -2.46 15.19
N GLY A 555 -30.08 -3.66 15.66
CA GLY A 555 -29.95 -4.85 14.81
C GLY A 555 -28.67 -4.88 13.98
N VAL A 556 -27.66 -4.10 14.39
CA VAL A 556 -26.42 -4.00 13.64
C VAL A 556 -25.52 -5.21 13.89
N HIS A 557 -25.01 -5.83 12.84
CA HIS A 557 -23.95 -6.85 12.98
C HIS A 557 -22.60 -6.17 13.11
N THR A 558 -22.11 -6.03 14.33
CA THR A 558 -20.90 -5.26 14.65
C THR A 558 -19.59 -5.94 14.23
N SER A 559 -19.63 -7.19 13.77
CA SER A 559 -18.50 -7.87 13.13
C SER A 559 -18.32 -7.51 11.66
N GLN A 560 -19.34 -6.91 11.03
CA GLN A 560 -19.26 -6.41 9.66
C GLN A 560 -18.60 -5.02 9.64
N PRO A 561 -18.03 -4.59 8.51
CA PRO A 561 -17.42 -3.26 8.42
C PRO A 561 -18.42 -2.14 8.72
N ILE A 562 -17.99 -1.18 9.54
CA ILE A 562 -18.69 0.08 9.80
C ILE A 562 -17.75 1.21 9.41
N ALA A 563 -18.12 1.95 8.37
CA ALA A 563 -17.33 3.06 7.84
C ALA A 563 -18.11 4.37 7.99
N SER A 564 -17.39 5.46 8.26
CA SER A 564 -17.96 6.80 8.41
C SER A 564 -17.06 7.85 7.77
N ALA A 565 -17.67 8.88 7.18
CA ALA A 565 -17.00 10.04 6.63
C ALA A 565 -17.81 11.32 6.94
N MET A 566 -17.11 12.45 7.03
CA MET A 566 -17.73 13.76 7.22
C MET A 566 -17.01 14.79 6.35
N SER A 567 -17.75 15.73 5.78
CA SER A 567 -17.20 16.85 5.03
C SER A 567 -18.22 17.97 4.99
N GLU A 568 -17.75 19.22 4.94
CA GLU A 568 -18.60 20.40 4.86
C GLU A 568 -19.66 20.44 5.97
N ASN A 569 -20.93 20.18 5.61
CA ASN A 569 -22.09 20.19 6.48
C ASN A 569 -22.81 18.84 6.49
N TRP A 570 -22.16 17.75 6.07
CA TRP A 570 -22.78 16.44 5.99
C TRP A 570 -21.86 15.35 6.52
N PHE A 571 -22.47 14.27 6.97
CA PHE A 571 -21.77 13.06 7.34
C PHE A 571 -22.52 11.84 6.84
N ALA A 572 -21.77 10.80 6.53
CA ALA A 572 -22.29 9.53 6.06
C ALA A 572 -21.70 8.39 6.89
N TYR A 573 -22.48 7.33 7.04
CA TYR A 573 -22.01 6.09 7.64
C TYR A 573 -22.70 4.89 7.02
N SER A 574 -22.02 3.75 7.05
CA SER A 574 -22.55 2.48 6.57
C SER A 574 -22.38 1.36 7.59
N PHE A 575 -23.31 0.42 7.56
CA PHE A 575 -23.31 -0.73 8.46
C PHE A 575 -24.16 -1.87 7.87
N TRP A 576 -24.04 -3.06 8.43
CA TRP A 576 -24.96 -4.17 8.15
C TRP A 576 -26.11 -4.19 9.16
N GLY A 577 -27.34 -4.05 8.67
CA GLY A 577 -28.56 -4.20 9.47
C GLY A 577 -29.16 -5.59 9.31
N ASP A 578 -29.47 -6.24 10.43
CA ASP A 578 -30.29 -7.44 10.50
C ASP A 578 -31.74 -7.09 10.86
N VAL A 579 -32.65 -7.99 10.52
CA VAL A 579 -34.09 -7.77 10.75
C VAL A 579 -34.38 -7.85 12.24
N ASN A 580 -34.87 -6.78 12.84
CA ASN A 580 -35.46 -6.81 14.18
C ASN A 580 -36.99 -6.71 14.11
N ASP A 581 -37.50 -5.88 13.20
CA ASP A 581 -38.93 -5.73 12.89
C ASP A 581 -39.21 -6.26 11.46
N PRO A 582 -40.35 -6.92 11.18
CA PRO A 582 -40.80 -7.23 9.82
C PRO A 582 -40.69 -6.11 8.79
N SER A 583 -40.74 -4.83 9.19
CA SER A 583 -40.55 -3.69 8.28
C SER A 583 -39.10 -3.34 7.96
N ASP A 584 -38.13 -3.93 8.66
CA ASP A 584 -36.71 -3.60 8.50
C ASP A 584 -36.11 -4.25 7.25
N ALA A 585 -35.33 -3.47 6.51
CA ALA A 585 -34.55 -3.99 5.40
C ALA A 585 -33.27 -4.67 5.90
N LYS A 586 -33.17 -5.98 5.68
CA LYS A 586 -31.93 -6.74 5.88
C LYS A 586 -30.91 -6.37 4.82
N GLY A 587 -29.68 -6.08 5.22
CA GLY A 587 -28.57 -5.87 4.30
C GLY A 587 -27.64 -4.74 4.71
N TYR A 588 -26.77 -4.35 3.78
CA TYR A 588 -25.92 -3.19 3.96
C TYR A 588 -26.74 -1.91 3.78
N GLN A 589 -26.57 -0.97 4.69
CA GLN A 589 -27.25 0.32 4.66
C GLN A 589 -26.22 1.45 4.65
N LEU A 590 -26.49 2.48 3.86
CA LEU A 590 -25.76 3.74 3.81
C LEU A 590 -26.70 4.85 4.27
N VAL A 591 -26.33 5.56 5.33
CA VAL A 591 -27.08 6.70 5.84
C VAL A 591 -26.30 7.97 5.56
N ILE A 592 -26.99 8.99 5.04
CA ILE A 592 -26.46 10.32 4.79
C ILE A 592 -27.28 11.33 5.58
N SER A 593 -26.58 12.25 6.25
CA SER A 593 -27.17 13.31 7.06
C SER A 593 -26.60 14.66 6.64
N GLU A 594 -27.47 15.63 6.40
CA GLU A 594 -27.12 17.04 6.18
C GLU A 594 -27.46 17.88 7.41
N LEU A 595 -26.60 18.86 7.70
CA LEU A 595 -26.69 19.76 8.84
C LEU A 595 -26.99 21.19 8.35
N TYR A 596 -28.03 21.80 8.90
CA TYR A 596 -28.47 23.16 8.60
C TYR A 596 -28.58 24.00 9.88
N GLU A 597 -28.41 25.32 9.77
CA GLU A 597 -28.55 26.24 10.92
C GLU A 597 -30.00 26.31 11.42
N SER A 598 -30.99 26.14 10.53
CA SER A 598 -32.41 26.21 10.83
C SER A 598 -33.23 25.32 9.89
N PRO A 599 -34.39 24.79 10.33
CA PRO A 599 -35.35 24.15 9.42
C PRO A 599 -36.08 25.14 8.50
N ILE A 600 -36.03 26.44 8.80
CA ILE A 600 -36.77 27.48 8.06
C ILE A 600 -35.84 28.12 7.00
N PRO A 601 -36.26 28.22 5.73
CA PRO A 601 -35.48 28.93 4.72
C PRO A 601 -35.32 30.43 5.02
N ASN A 602 -34.17 31.00 4.65
CA ASN A 602 -33.71 32.37 4.95
C ASN A 602 -33.58 32.68 6.45
N ASP A 603 -33.51 31.66 7.30
CA ASP A 603 -33.33 31.80 8.74
C ASP A 603 -32.00 31.18 9.17
N ARG A 604 -31.24 31.91 9.98
CA ARG A 604 -29.94 31.47 10.55
C ARG A 604 -30.07 30.95 11.98
N GLY A 605 -31.31 30.72 12.43
CA GLY A 605 -31.60 30.28 13.78
C GLY A 605 -30.97 31.21 14.83
N PRO A 606 -30.39 30.65 15.91
CA PRO A 606 -29.78 31.44 16.98
C PRO A 606 -28.57 32.29 16.57
N LEU A 607 -27.99 32.07 15.39
CA LEU A 607 -26.86 32.84 14.90
C LEU A 607 -27.26 34.20 14.32
N GLU A 608 -28.53 34.38 13.93
CA GLU A 608 -29.06 35.63 13.35
C GLU A 608 -28.09 36.27 12.32
N SER A 609 -27.68 37.52 12.56
CA SER A 609 -26.76 38.28 11.71
C SER A 609 -25.28 38.14 12.11
N ALA A 610 -24.94 37.23 13.03
CA ALA A 610 -23.58 37.05 13.51
C ALA A 610 -22.64 36.65 12.36
N SER A 611 -21.58 37.42 12.19
CA SER A 611 -20.50 37.12 11.25
C SER A 611 -19.55 36.05 11.77
N ASN A 612 -19.40 35.95 13.10
CA ASN A 612 -18.49 35.05 13.78
C ASN A 612 -19.23 34.24 14.84
N TYR A 613 -18.77 33.01 15.07
CA TYR A 613 -19.26 32.12 16.12
C TYR A 613 -18.07 31.53 16.89
N SER A 614 -18.25 31.24 18.18
CA SER A 614 -17.27 30.57 19.02
C SER A 614 -17.96 29.49 19.86
N SER A 615 -17.36 28.29 19.89
CA SER A 615 -17.81 27.20 20.76
C SER A 615 -17.59 27.46 22.27
N ILE A 616 -16.92 28.56 22.64
CA ILE A 616 -16.56 28.89 24.03
C ILE A 616 -17.23 30.18 24.48
N HIS A 617 -17.23 31.20 23.61
CA HIS A 617 -17.67 32.54 23.92
C HIS A 617 -19.01 32.82 23.22
N GLY A 618 -20.13 32.78 23.95
CA GLY A 618 -21.46 33.04 23.39
C GLY A 618 -22.62 32.60 24.29
N GLN A 619 -23.86 32.75 23.83
CA GLN A 619 -25.08 32.33 24.55
C GLN A 619 -25.37 30.81 24.47
N GLY A 620 -24.46 30.03 23.88
CA GLY A 620 -24.59 28.58 23.72
C GLY A 620 -24.25 28.11 22.30
N ILE A 621 -24.01 26.82 22.15
CA ILE A 621 -23.74 26.20 20.84
C ILE A 621 -25.09 25.85 20.19
N PRO A 622 -25.45 26.47 19.05
CA PRO A 622 -26.70 26.18 18.37
C PRO A 622 -26.72 24.73 17.90
N GLU A 623 -27.85 24.05 18.07
CA GLU A 623 -28.01 22.69 17.58
C GLU A 623 -28.39 22.70 16.10
N PRO A 624 -27.76 21.85 15.29
CA PRO A 624 -28.07 21.77 13.87
C PRO A 624 -29.46 21.17 13.64
N HIS A 625 -30.17 21.69 12.65
CA HIS A 625 -31.27 20.95 12.04
C HIS A 625 -30.70 19.86 11.14
N VAL A 626 -30.97 18.61 11.48
CA VAL A 626 -30.42 17.43 10.79
C VAL A 626 -31.49 16.80 9.90
N ILE A 627 -31.19 16.64 8.62
CA ILE A 627 -32.02 15.90 7.66
C ILE A 627 -31.27 14.65 7.26
N SER A 628 -31.86 13.49 7.50
CA SER A 628 -31.22 12.19 7.28
C SER A 628 -32.05 11.31 6.37
N GLN A 629 -31.36 10.51 5.54
CA GLN A 629 -31.99 9.50 4.70
C GLN A 629 -31.09 8.25 4.64
N SER A 630 -31.70 7.08 4.65
CA SER A 630 -31.01 5.79 4.52
C SER A 630 -31.19 5.20 3.12
N PHE A 631 -30.24 4.37 2.70
CA PHE A 631 -30.26 3.63 1.45
C PHE A 631 -29.82 2.20 1.73
N VAL A 632 -30.42 1.22 1.06
CA VAL A 632 -29.93 -0.16 1.02
C VAL A 632 -28.95 -0.28 -0.14
N ILE A 633 -27.72 -0.72 0.14
CA ILE A 633 -26.63 -0.86 -0.82
C ILE A 633 -26.31 -2.33 -1.08
N PRO A 634 -25.78 -2.70 -2.26
CA PRO A 634 -25.63 -4.10 -2.66
C PRO A 634 -24.49 -4.85 -1.94
N GLU A 635 -23.50 -4.14 -1.40
CA GLU A 635 -22.27 -4.75 -0.87
C GLU A 635 -21.64 -3.89 0.26
N PRO A 636 -20.71 -4.43 1.07
CA PRO A 636 -20.12 -3.71 2.20
C PRO A 636 -19.26 -2.53 1.75
N ILE A 637 -19.15 -1.51 2.61
CA ILE A 637 -18.16 -0.44 2.49
C ILE A 637 -17.20 -0.55 3.68
N SER A 638 -15.91 -0.81 3.41
CA SER A 638 -14.90 -0.98 4.46
C SER A 638 -14.24 0.32 4.90
N HIS A 639 -14.18 1.31 4.01
CA HIS A 639 -13.56 2.60 4.26
C HIS A 639 -14.26 3.69 3.45
N MET A 640 -14.34 4.90 4.02
CA MET A 640 -14.91 6.07 3.35
C MET A 640 -13.95 7.26 3.42
N ALA A 641 -13.85 7.99 2.32
CA ALA A 641 -13.14 9.26 2.21
C ALA A 641 -13.92 10.23 1.33
N VAL A 642 -13.45 11.47 1.20
CA VAL A 642 -14.10 12.49 0.36
C VAL A 642 -13.08 13.11 -0.57
N THR A 643 -13.47 13.37 -1.81
CA THR A 643 -12.63 14.10 -2.77
C THR A 643 -12.36 15.53 -2.30
N GLN A 644 -11.10 15.95 -2.34
CA GLN A 644 -10.65 17.29 -1.95
C GLN A 644 -10.17 18.07 -3.17
N THR A 645 -10.61 19.32 -3.29
CA THR A 645 -10.18 20.28 -4.31
C THR A 645 -9.84 21.61 -3.67
N ARG A 646 -9.10 22.45 -4.40
CA ARG A 646 -8.45 23.65 -3.88
C ARG A 646 -9.40 24.65 -3.22
N GLN A 647 -10.60 24.80 -3.74
CA GLN A 647 -11.59 25.79 -3.30
C GLN A 647 -12.93 25.16 -2.89
N GLY A 648 -13.13 23.86 -3.11
CA GLY A 648 -14.36 23.15 -2.76
C GLY A 648 -15.58 23.63 -3.57
N ILE A 649 -15.35 24.09 -4.81
CA ILE A 649 -16.38 24.53 -5.77
C ILE A 649 -16.94 23.33 -6.53
N THR A 650 -16.07 22.40 -6.95
CA THR A 650 -16.52 21.18 -7.64
C THR A 650 -17.41 20.36 -6.71
N SER A 651 -18.29 19.53 -7.28
CA SER A 651 -19.13 18.66 -6.47
C SER A 651 -18.26 17.63 -5.74
N ARG A 652 -18.57 17.32 -4.48
CA ARG A 652 -17.84 16.28 -3.74
C ARG A 652 -18.31 14.89 -4.16
N GLN A 653 -17.41 13.91 -4.16
CA GLN A 653 -17.74 12.49 -4.20
C GLN A 653 -17.41 11.83 -2.86
N LEU A 654 -18.30 10.94 -2.41
CA LEU A 654 -18.00 10.01 -1.34
C LEU A 654 -17.22 8.84 -1.94
N LEU A 655 -15.95 8.74 -1.58
CA LEU A 655 -15.08 7.64 -1.98
C LEU A 655 -15.36 6.45 -1.06
N CYS A 656 -15.68 5.30 -1.63
CA CYS A 656 -15.98 4.08 -0.87
C CYS A 656 -15.12 2.91 -1.37
N THR A 657 -14.51 2.21 -0.43
CA THR A 657 -13.81 0.95 -0.69
C THR A 657 -14.78 -0.22 -0.55
N LEU A 658 -14.87 -1.05 -1.60
CA LEU A 658 -15.78 -2.18 -1.71
C LEU A 658 -14.97 -3.50 -1.66
N PRO A 659 -14.91 -4.19 -0.51
CA PRO A 659 -14.10 -5.39 -0.38
C PRO A 659 -14.73 -6.64 -1.01
N ALA A 660 -16.03 -6.66 -1.31
CA ALA A 660 -16.65 -7.80 -1.98
C ALA A 660 -16.38 -7.81 -3.49
N SER A 661 -16.43 -6.64 -4.14
CA SER A 661 -16.09 -6.48 -5.55
C SER A 661 -14.61 -6.15 -5.82
N ASN A 662 -13.76 -6.03 -4.79
CA ASN A 662 -12.38 -5.53 -4.89
C ASN A 662 -12.29 -4.21 -5.69
N ALA A 663 -13.08 -3.20 -5.32
CA ALA A 663 -13.16 -1.95 -6.09
C ALA A 663 -13.19 -0.69 -5.21
N ILE A 664 -12.99 0.47 -5.85
CA ILE A 664 -13.19 1.78 -5.25
C ILE A 664 -14.16 2.56 -6.13
N ILE A 665 -15.23 3.06 -5.51
CA ILE A 665 -16.24 3.89 -6.18
C ILE A 665 -16.21 5.32 -5.65
N GLY A 666 -16.58 6.29 -6.50
CA GLY A 666 -16.82 7.68 -6.12
C GLY A 666 -18.28 8.04 -6.32
N ILE A 667 -19.09 7.98 -5.25
CA ILE A 667 -20.52 8.27 -5.32
C ILE A 667 -20.74 9.79 -5.36
N PRO A 668 -21.36 10.35 -6.42
CA PRO A 668 -21.60 11.79 -6.51
C PRO A 668 -22.57 12.27 -5.43
N ARG A 669 -22.21 13.36 -4.73
CA ARG A 669 -22.95 13.82 -3.56
C ARG A 669 -24.42 14.19 -3.83
N HIS A 670 -24.74 14.68 -5.02
CA HIS A 670 -26.11 15.08 -5.39
C HIS A 670 -27.08 13.88 -5.47
N VAL A 671 -26.59 12.66 -5.72
CA VAL A 671 -27.43 11.46 -5.74
C VAL A 671 -27.81 11.02 -4.31
N LEU A 672 -26.94 11.33 -3.35
CA LEU A 672 -27.11 11.08 -1.91
C LEU A 672 -27.77 12.27 -1.18
N ASP A 673 -28.59 13.10 -1.83
CA ASP A 673 -29.30 14.19 -1.15
C ASP A 673 -30.41 13.61 -0.24
N PRO A 674 -30.38 13.84 1.09
CA PRO A 674 -31.39 13.31 2.00
C PRO A 674 -32.74 14.02 1.87
N ARG A 675 -32.83 15.14 1.14
CA ARG A 675 -34.09 15.88 0.90
C ARG A 675 -34.90 15.32 -0.27
N ARG A 676 -34.48 14.19 -0.85
CA ARG A 676 -35.19 13.53 -1.96
C ARG A 676 -36.62 13.13 -1.53
N PRO A 677 -37.67 13.50 -2.29
CA PRO A 677 -39.05 13.22 -1.90
C PRO A 677 -39.37 11.74 -1.75
N VAL A 678 -39.95 11.35 -0.60
CA VAL A 678 -40.38 9.97 -0.31
C VAL A 678 -41.81 9.76 -0.80
N GLY A 679 -42.06 8.66 -1.53
CA GLY A 679 -43.40 8.25 -1.94
C GLY A 679 -44.05 9.09 -3.05
N ARG A 680 -43.39 10.14 -3.54
CA ARG A 680 -43.90 11.03 -4.61
C ARG A 680 -42.77 11.48 -5.55
N ASP A 681 -43.15 11.97 -6.72
CA ASP A 681 -42.21 12.64 -7.62
C ASP A 681 -41.82 14.03 -7.10
N ALA A 682 -40.70 14.54 -7.59
CA ALA A 682 -40.24 15.89 -7.30
C ALA A 682 -41.18 16.93 -7.90
N THR A 683 -41.50 17.95 -7.12
CA THR A 683 -42.19 19.15 -7.61
C THR A 683 -41.29 19.94 -8.57
N ALA A 684 -41.85 20.88 -9.33
CA ALA A 684 -41.05 21.71 -10.25
C ALA A 684 -39.90 22.44 -9.54
N SER A 685 -40.15 23.01 -8.35
CA SER A 685 -39.12 23.70 -7.57
C SER A 685 -38.06 22.75 -7.01
N GLU A 686 -38.43 21.54 -6.58
CA GLU A 686 -37.47 20.53 -6.14
C GLU A 686 -36.61 20.00 -7.31
N ALA A 687 -37.23 19.84 -8.49
CA ALA A 687 -36.52 19.42 -9.71
C ALA A 687 -35.53 20.50 -10.19
N GLU A 688 -35.85 21.79 -10.02
CA GLU A 688 -34.91 22.90 -10.27
C GLU A 688 -33.68 22.84 -9.35
N GLU A 689 -33.82 22.30 -8.13
CA GLU A 689 -32.69 22.03 -7.22
C GLU A 689 -31.91 20.75 -7.59
N GLY A 690 -32.36 20.00 -8.60
CA GLY A 690 -31.80 18.69 -8.95
C GLY A 690 -32.28 17.54 -8.07
N LEU A 691 -33.32 17.73 -7.26
CA LEU A 691 -33.93 16.65 -6.48
C LEU A 691 -34.81 15.76 -7.36
N PHE A 692 -34.82 14.48 -7.03
CA PHE A 692 -35.63 13.47 -7.69
C PHE A 692 -36.17 12.49 -6.65
N LYS A 693 -37.19 11.72 -7.04
CA LYS A 693 -37.86 10.76 -6.16
C LYS A 693 -36.86 9.87 -5.42
N TYR A 694 -37.08 9.69 -4.13
CA TYR A 694 -36.30 8.78 -3.31
C TYR A 694 -36.57 7.32 -3.70
N HIS A 695 -35.49 6.58 -3.87
CA HIS A 695 -35.50 5.13 -4.04
C HIS A 695 -34.66 4.52 -2.91
N PRO A 696 -35.24 3.62 -2.09
CA PRO A 696 -34.53 3.03 -0.96
C PRO A 696 -33.43 2.07 -1.39
N THR A 697 -33.61 1.36 -2.51
CA THR A 697 -32.56 0.55 -3.13
C THR A 697 -31.60 1.45 -3.90
N PHE A 698 -30.32 1.36 -3.58
CA PHE A 698 -29.26 2.17 -4.15
C PHE A 698 -28.19 1.30 -4.79
N ASP A 699 -28.38 1.02 -6.07
CA ASP A 699 -27.40 0.28 -6.87
C ASP A 699 -26.23 1.18 -7.26
N PHE A 700 -25.04 0.60 -7.32
CA PHE A 700 -23.84 1.31 -7.76
C PHE A 700 -23.77 1.35 -9.29
N ASP A 701 -23.76 2.57 -9.86
CA ASP A 701 -23.59 2.76 -11.30
C ASP A 701 -22.15 2.40 -11.71
N GLY A 702 -21.99 1.64 -12.79
CA GLY A 702 -20.68 1.26 -13.33
C GLY A 702 -19.76 2.45 -13.62
N ARG A 703 -20.31 3.64 -13.89
CA ARG A 703 -19.55 4.89 -14.10
C ARG A 703 -18.89 5.44 -12.84
N TRP A 704 -19.32 4.99 -11.65
CA TRP A 704 -18.75 5.43 -10.38
C TRP A 704 -17.50 4.64 -9.98
N TYR A 705 -17.24 3.49 -10.62
CA TYR A 705 -16.06 2.65 -10.35
C TYR A 705 -14.80 3.34 -10.85
N LEU A 706 -14.08 3.96 -9.92
CA LEU A 706 -12.80 4.63 -10.19
C LEU A 706 -11.72 3.64 -10.63
N THR A 707 -11.82 2.39 -10.17
CA THR A 707 -10.91 1.30 -10.54
C THR A 707 -11.25 0.66 -11.89
N HIS A 708 -12.43 0.93 -12.45
CA HIS A 708 -12.91 0.35 -13.70
C HIS A 708 -12.79 -1.19 -13.70
N ALA A 709 -11.90 -1.75 -14.53
CA ALA A 709 -11.69 -3.19 -14.67
C ALA A 709 -10.52 -3.70 -13.81
N ARG A 710 -9.90 -2.83 -13.00
CA ARG A 710 -8.81 -3.20 -12.10
C ARG A 710 -9.41 -3.62 -10.77
N GLU A 711 -9.11 -4.85 -10.37
CA GLU A 711 -9.41 -5.32 -9.02
C GLU A 711 -8.33 -4.82 -8.07
N VAL A 712 -8.75 -4.28 -6.92
CA VAL A 712 -7.87 -3.77 -5.86
C VAL A 712 -8.28 -4.41 -4.53
N THR A 713 -7.44 -5.28 -4.02
CA THR A 713 -7.73 -6.12 -2.87
C THR A 713 -7.06 -5.58 -1.61
N GLY A 714 -7.72 -5.72 -0.47
CA GLY A 714 -7.11 -5.41 0.83
C GLY A 714 -6.81 -3.93 1.06
N ILE A 715 -7.49 -3.02 0.36
CA ILE A 715 -7.37 -1.56 0.58
C ILE A 715 -7.83 -1.21 2.00
N LYS A 716 -6.98 -0.51 2.75
CA LYS A 716 -7.24 -0.10 4.13
C LYS A 716 -7.61 1.38 4.25
N THR A 717 -6.96 2.22 3.46
CA THR A 717 -7.10 3.67 3.53
C THR A 717 -7.12 4.28 2.13
N VAL A 718 -7.94 5.31 1.93
CA VAL A 718 -7.99 6.11 0.71
C VAL A 718 -7.68 7.56 1.05
N LEU A 719 -6.64 8.10 0.41
CA LEU A 719 -6.22 9.49 0.52
C LEU A 719 -6.76 10.28 -0.66
N SER A 720 -7.12 11.52 -0.39
CA SER A 720 -7.45 12.50 -1.42
C SER A 720 -6.59 13.74 -1.25
N SER A 721 -6.09 14.30 -2.35
CA SER A 721 -5.30 15.54 -2.35
C SER A 721 -5.74 16.47 -3.47
N PRO A 722 -5.84 17.79 -3.21
CA PRO A 722 -6.16 18.76 -4.24
C PRO A 722 -5.01 18.93 -5.24
N THR A 723 -5.37 19.31 -6.46
CA THR A 723 -4.43 19.80 -7.48
C THR A 723 -4.57 21.32 -7.64
N LEU A 724 -3.78 21.94 -8.52
CA LEU A 724 -4.00 23.34 -8.88
C LEU A 724 -5.27 23.54 -9.71
N LEU A 725 -5.83 22.47 -10.28
CA LEU A 725 -7.10 22.45 -11.00
C LEU A 725 -8.23 22.16 -10.02
N GLU A 726 -9.23 23.04 -10.02
CA GLU A 726 -10.40 22.91 -9.15
C GLU A 726 -11.30 21.74 -9.55
N SER A 727 -11.23 21.32 -10.81
CA SER A 727 -12.01 20.17 -11.29
C SER A 727 -11.44 18.80 -10.87
N THR A 728 -10.18 18.76 -10.43
CA THR A 728 -9.39 17.52 -10.32
C THR A 728 -8.89 17.27 -8.90
N SER A 729 -9.19 16.08 -8.39
CA SER A 729 -8.69 15.55 -7.12
C SER A 729 -7.85 14.31 -7.36
N LEU A 730 -6.70 14.19 -6.69
CA LEU A 730 -5.89 12.97 -6.71
C LEU A 730 -6.43 12.00 -5.67
N VAL A 731 -6.54 10.72 -6.04
CA VAL A 731 -7.00 9.64 -5.16
C VAL A 731 -5.89 8.59 -5.10
N PHE A 732 -5.44 8.27 -3.88
CA PHE A 732 -4.45 7.22 -3.64
C PHE A 732 -4.95 6.27 -2.57
N ALA A 733 -5.10 5.01 -2.92
CA ALA A 733 -5.56 3.95 -2.05
C ALA A 733 -4.42 2.97 -1.79
N PHE A 734 -4.29 2.53 -0.54
CA PHE A 734 -3.23 1.61 -0.14
C PHE A 734 -3.69 0.62 0.93
N GLY A 735 -2.98 -0.50 0.99
CA GLY A 735 -3.23 -1.61 1.89
C GLY A 735 -2.48 -2.83 1.40
N GLY A 736 -3.22 -3.89 1.02
CA GLY A 736 -2.65 -5.03 0.28
C GLY A 736 -2.20 -4.61 -1.11
N ASP A 737 -3.12 -4.07 -1.91
CA ASP A 737 -2.80 -3.43 -3.19
C ASP A 737 -2.63 -1.91 -3.02
N ILE A 738 -2.00 -1.30 -4.02
CA ILE A 738 -1.87 0.16 -4.15
C ILE A 738 -2.52 0.59 -5.46
N PHE A 739 -3.32 1.64 -5.39
CA PHE A 739 -4.02 2.19 -6.55
C PHE A 739 -4.04 3.71 -6.52
N ALA A 740 -3.72 4.34 -7.64
CA ALA A 740 -3.76 5.79 -7.80
C ALA A 740 -4.61 6.16 -9.03
N THR A 741 -5.42 7.19 -8.90
CA THR A 741 -6.18 7.76 -10.02
C THR A 741 -6.51 9.22 -9.78
N ARG A 742 -7.07 9.86 -10.80
CA ARG A 742 -7.62 11.22 -10.74
C ARG A 742 -9.14 11.12 -10.74
N ALA A 743 -9.79 11.82 -9.83
CA ALA A 743 -11.23 11.99 -9.80
C ALA A 743 -11.59 13.39 -10.30
N THR A 744 -12.55 13.46 -11.23
CA THR A 744 -13.12 14.73 -11.73
C THR A 744 -14.63 14.76 -11.52
N PRO A 745 -15.10 15.06 -10.29
CA PRO A 745 -16.50 14.93 -9.91
C PRO A 745 -17.50 15.67 -10.82
N SER A 746 -17.17 16.89 -11.20
CA SER A 746 -17.99 17.74 -12.08
C SER A 746 -17.46 17.83 -13.52
N GLN A 747 -16.70 16.82 -13.96
CA GLN A 747 -15.91 16.84 -15.21
C GLN A 747 -14.82 17.93 -15.20
N ALA A 748 -13.87 17.83 -16.13
CA ALA A 748 -12.73 18.76 -16.22
C ALA A 748 -13.14 20.11 -16.85
N PHE A 749 -13.78 20.99 -16.09
CA PHE A 749 -14.27 22.29 -16.58
C PHE A 749 -13.19 23.37 -16.71
N ASP A 750 -12.02 23.18 -16.11
CA ASP A 750 -10.87 24.09 -16.13
C ASP A 750 -9.76 23.61 -17.09
N ILE A 751 -10.04 22.58 -17.89
CA ILE A 751 -9.17 22.07 -18.95
C ILE A 751 -9.96 22.07 -20.27
N LEU A 752 -9.28 22.37 -21.39
CA LEU A 752 -9.85 22.15 -22.71
C LEU A 752 -10.04 20.64 -22.93
N GLY A 753 -11.26 20.22 -23.28
CA GLY A 753 -11.54 18.80 -23.49
C GLY A 753 -10.78 18.22 -24.69
N LYS A 754 -10.47 16.92 -24.62
CA LYS A 754 -9.80 16.14 -25.68
C LYS A 754 -10.46 16.26 -27.06
N SER A 755 -11.77 16.45 -27.11
CA SER A 755 -12.54 16.60 -28.34
C SER A 755 -12.44 17.99 -28.97
N PHE A 756 -11.72 18.94 -28.34
CA PHE A 756 -11.56 20.28 -28.87
C PHE A 756 -10.67 20.27 -30.13
N SER A 757 -11.27 20.61 -31.28
CA SER A 757 -10.58 20.60 -32.58
C SER A 757 -9.63 21.79 -32.73
N LYS A 758 -8.44 21.68 -32.12
CA LYS A 758 -7.36 22.68 -32.25
C LYS A 758 -7.00 22.96 -33.72
N MET A 759 -7.11 21.95 -34.58
CA MET A 759 -6.81 22.09 -36.01
C MET A 759 -7.84 22.89 -36.78
N GLN A 760 -9.13 22.69 -36.48
CA GLN A 760 -10.19 23.52 -37.06
C GLN A 760 -10.04 24.98 -36.65
N LEU A 761 -9.72 25.25 -35.37
CA LEU A 761 -9.46 26.61 -34.88
C LEU A 761 -8.31 27.25 -35.68
N LEU A 762 -7.18 26.55 -35.82
CA LEU A 762 -6.01 27.07 -36.56
C LEU A 762 -6.33 27.36 -38.02
N LEU A 763 -6.98 26.41 -38.71
CA LEU A 763 -7.34 26.55 -40.12
C LEU A 763 -8.25 27.76 -40.33
N THR A 764 -9.22 27.96 -39.43
CA THR A 764 -10.13 29.10 -39.47
C THR A 764 -9.38 30.42 -39.28
N VAL A 765 -8.43 30.50 -38.33
CA VAL A 765 -7.60 31.69 -38.11
C VAL A 765 -6.77 32.01 -39.37
N VAL A 766 -6.14 31.01 -39.98
CA VAL A 766 -5.35 31.19 -41.22
C VAL A 766 -6.23 31.62 -42.39
N ALA A 767 -7.41 31.02 -42.55
CA ALA A 767 -8.35 31.37 -43.61
C ALA A 767 -8.86 32.82 -43.46
N LEU A 768 -9.20 33.23 -42.24
CA LEU A 768 -9.59 34.62 -41.95
C LEU A 768 -8.43 35.59 -42.21
N PHE A 769 -7.22 35.25 -41.78
CA PHE A 769 -6.03 36.07 -42.03
C PHE A 769 -5.76 36.25 -43.53
N ALA A 770 -5.76 35.17 -44.30
CA ALA A 770 -5.61 35.22 -45.76
C ALA A 770 -6.74 36.04 -46.41
N GLY A 771 -7.99 35.85 -45.95
CA GLY A 771 -9.13 36.65 -46.39
C GLY A 771 -8.94 38.14 -46.15
N VAL A 772 -8.44 38.55 -44.97
CA VAL A 772 -8.13 39.95 -44.64
C VAL A 772 -7.02 40.50 -45.51
N VAL A 773 -5.93 39.74 -45.71
CA VAL A 773 -4.79 40.15 -46.56
C VAL A 773 -5.23 40.38 -48.01
N VAL A 774 -6.13 39.55 -48.54
CA VAL A 774 -6.69 39.69 -49.89
C VAL A 774 -7.70 40.85 -49.98
N LEU A 775 -8.59 41.00 -49.00
CA LEU A 775 -9.64 42.03 -49.01
C LEU A 775 -9.10 43.44 -48.75
N ARG A 776 -8.05 43.58 -47.92
CA ARG A 776 -7.46 44.88 -47.56
C ARG A 776 -7.12 45.77 -48.78
N PRO A 777 -6.31 45.31 -49.76
CA PRO A 777 -6.01 46.13 -50.94
C PRO A 777 -7.24 46.38 -51.83
N ILE A 778 -8.18 45.43 -51.91
CA ILE A 778 -9.42 45.58 -52.69
C ILE A 778 -10.27 46.73 -52.11
N VAL A 779 -10.47 46.73 -50.79
CA VAL A 779 -11.24 47.76 -50.09
C VAL A 779 -10.55 49.11 -50.15
N GLN A 780 -9.22 49.16 -49.91
CA GLN A 780 -8.46 50.41 -50.03
C GLN A 780 -8.56 51.01 -51.44
N LYS A 781 -8.43 50.19 -52.49
CA LYS A 781 -8.61 50.64 -53.88
C LYS A 781 -10.03 51.13 -54.14
N LYS A 782 -11.05 50.45 -53.63
CA LYS A 782 -12.47 50.85 -53.77
C LYS A 782 -12.76 52.17 -53.04
N GLN A 783 -12.29 52.33 -51.80
CA GLN A 783 -12.45 53.56 -51.02
C GLN A 783 -11.71 54.74 -51.66
N MET A 784 -10.50 54.52 -52.17
CA MET A 784 -9.75 55.57 -52.88
C MET A 784 -10.48 56.02 -54.15
N LYS A 785 -11.03 55.08 -54.93
CA LYS A 785 -11.89 55.41 -56.09
C LYS A 785 -13.13 56.21 -55.71
N MET A 786 -13.85 55.84 -54.64
CA MET A 786 -15.03 56.59 -54.18
C MET A 786 -14.70 58.01 -53.69
N ARG A 787 -13.53 58.19 -53.07
CA ARG A 787 -13.11 59.50 -52.54
C ARG A 787 -12.52 60.43 -53.61
N TRP A 788 -11.93 59.88 -54.68
CA TRP A 788 -11.16 60.62 -55.68
C TRP A 788 -11.76 60.59 -57.09
N GLY A 789 -12.98 60.07 -57.29
CA GLY A 789 -13.65 60.08 -58.60
C GLY A 789 -15.13 60.51 -58.49
N PRO A 790 -15.69 61.15 -59.54
CA PRO A 790 -17.13 61.10 -59.81
C PRO A 790 -17.60 59.69 -60.14
#